data_AF-A0AB39XU92-F1
#
_entry.id   AF-A0AB39XU92-F1
#
_cell.length_a   1.000
_cell.length_b   1.000
_cell.length_c   1.000
_cell.angle_alpha   90.00
_cell.angle_beta   90.00
_cell.angle_gamma   90.00
#
_symmetry.space_group_name_H-M   'P 1'
#
loop_
_entity.id
_entity.type
_entity.pdbx_description
1 polymer ?
#
loop_
_entity_poly.entity_id
_entity_poly.type
_entity_poly.pdbx_seq_one_letter_code
_entity_poly.pdbx_strand_id
1 'polypeptide(L)'
;MTKVSQTQDRSAREQEQFLDILSREDALARFDAALFPRAIPSERRRLADALGAALADDVTAPIDVPPFDRSNVDGFAVRSADLSAAGEGAPVRLILNDETIHCGTSPALQVAAGTATPIATGGQVPRGADAVIMVEHTQPAGPDAIDVRRAASPGQFVSYAGSDIARGEALLRARTMIGSREIGMLAACGIAEVNVARKPRVAVISTGDELVQPGEVLAPAAIYDTNGAIVAAAIDENGGEAIFLGAIPDDEAKLESAMRRALTDADMLVLSGGTSKGAGDLSHRIIGRLGQPGIIAHGVALKPGKPLCLAVCDGKPVVILPGFPTSAMFTFHDMIVPVLRKMAGLPPRSDTKVSATVPVRIASELGRTEFVMVSLVEGRDGLIAYPSGKGSGAITSFAQADGFLRIDALADQMPAGSAAEVTLFTPHVRVPDLVIVGSHCTGLDLVTAPLAQAGLTVRSIAVGSLGGLAAARRGECDLAPIHLFDDNTETYNAPYLVEGLELVPGWRRMQGIVFRKGDKRFEGLGAKQAVAAALTDAACIMVNRNQGAGTRILIDRLLGGARPEGYWNQPRSHNAVAAAIAQNRADWGMTIAPVAHGVGLGFIPLAEEHYDFALVTARKQRPAVQAFLNALGSDAARAALERAGFRPA
;
A
#
# COMPACT_ATOMS: atom_id res chain seq x y z
N MET A 1 49.89 41.22 6.83
CA MET A 1 48.60 40.79 7.42
C MET A 1 47.55 41.06 6.36
N THR A 2 46.85 40.10 5.75
CA THR A 2 46.32 38.83 6.26
C THR A 2 46.13 37.91 5.04
N LYS A 3 46.77 36.73 5.03
CA LYS A 3 46.53 35.70 4.02
C LYS A 3 45.23 34.96 4.39
N VAL A 4 44.20 35.09 3.56
CA VAL A 4 42.97 34.31 3.69
C VAL A 4 43.29 32.86 3.29
N SER A 5 42.99 31.96 4.22
CA SER A 5 43.19 30.51 4.16
C SER A 5 42.34 29.88 3.04
N GLN A 6 42.99 29.44 1.95
CA GLN A 6 42.40 28.64 0.86
C GLN A 6 42.52 27.11 1.11
N THR A 7 42.51 26.67 2.38
CA THR A 7 42.77 25.27 2.74
C THR A 7 41.57 24.48 3.27
N GLN A 8 40.38 25.07 3.36
CA GLN A 8 39.15 24.30 3.56
C GLN A 8 38.51 24.01 2.21
N ASP A 9 38.07 22.77 2.01
CA ASP A 9 37.14 22.33 0.94
C ASP A 9 37.72 21.62 -0.30
N ARG A 10 38.91 21.00 -0.22
CA ARG A 10 39.33 20.00 -1.22
C ARG A 10 39.06 18.54 -0.81
N SER A 11 39.00 18.21 0.48
CA SER A 11 38.70 16.84 0.94
C SER A 11 37.23 16.44 0.81
N ALA A 12 36.30 17.40 0.68
CA ALA A 12 34.86 17.14 0.54
C ALA A 12 34.46 16.55 -0.83
N ARG A 13 35.39 16.46 -1.79
CA ARG A 13 35.13 16.07 -3.19
C ARG A 13 35.48 14.62 -3.53
N GLU A 14 36.07 13.85 -2.61
CA GLU A 14 36.33 12.43 -2.85
C GLU A 14 35.05 11.62 -2.57
N GLN A 15 34.47 11.08 -3.63
CA GLN A 15 33.36 10.12 -3.53
C GLN A 15 33.93 8.71 -3.40
N GLU A 16 33.82 8.12 -2.22
CA GLU A 16 34.14 6.69 -2.03
C GLU A 16 33.12 5.83 -2.81
N GLN A 17 33.61 4.85 -3.56
CA GLN A 17 32.77 3.85 -4.23
C GLN A 17 32.51 2.68 -3.30
N PHE A 18 31.31 2.08 -3.37
CA PHE A 18 31.01 0.83 -2.65
C PHE A 18 32.03 -0.23 -3.07
N LEU A 19 32.88 -0.64 -2.13
CA LEU A 19 34.03 -1.50 -2.39
C LEU A 19 33.60 -2.92 -2.78
N ASP A 20 32.46 -3.40 -2.25
CA ASP A 20 31.85 -4.69 -2.58
C ASP A 20 30.32 -4.57 -2.68
N ILE A 21 29.75 -4.76 -3.88
CA ILE A 21 28.30 -4.77 -4.10
C ILE A 21 27.82 -6.23 -4.08
N LEU A 22 26.88 -6.55 -3.18
CA LEU A 22 26.28 -7.88 -3.10
C LEU A 22 25.05 -8.01 -4.00
N SER A 23 24.79 -9.24 -4.46
CA SER A 23 23.49 -9.58 -5.04
C SER A 23 22.39 -9.45 -3.96
N ARG A 24 21.13 -9.30 -4.40
CA ARG A 24 19.98 -9.26 -3.49
C ARG A 24 19.92 -10.53 -2.63
N GLU A 25 20.08 -11.69 -3.28
CA GLU A 25 20.00 -13.00 -2.65
C GLU A 25 21.13 -13.19 -1.62
N ASP A 26 22.36 -12.80 -1.94
CA ASP A 26 23.49 -12.90 -1.00
C ASP A 26 23.33 -11.96 0.19
N ALA A 27 22.86 -10.73 -0.03
CA ALA A 27 22.63 -9.75 1.03
C ALA A 27 21.56 -10.26 2.02
N LEU A 28 20.45 -10.82 1.52
CA LEU A 28 19.40 -11.44 2.35
C LEU A 28 19.92 -12.64 3.12
N ALA A 29 20.63 -13.56 2.45
CA ALA A 29 21.13 -14.78 3.08
C ALA A 29 22.13 -14.48 4.20
N ARG A 30 23.06 -13.55 3.97
CA ARG A 30 24.04 -13.13 4.99
C ARG A 30 23.37 -12.41 6.16
N PHE A 31 22.40 -11.53 5.88
CA PHE A 31 21.68 -10.81 6.92
C PHE A 31 20.82 -11.73 7.79
N ASP A 32 20.12 -12.69 7.18
CA ASP A 32 19.36 -13.71 7.91
C ASP A 32 20.28 -14.59 8.77
N ALA A 33 21.39 -15.06 8.21
CA ALA A 33 22.36 -15.89 8.93
C ALA A 33 23.01 -15.16 10.12
N ALA A 34 23.19 -13.84 10.04
CA ALA A 34 23.73 -13.03 11.14
C ALA A 34 22.72 -12.79 12.27
N LEU A 35 21.42 -12.96 12.02
CA LEU A 35 20.35 -12.66 12.97
C LEU A 35 19.66 -13.90 13.56
N PHE A 36 19.70 -15.03 12.86
CA PHE A 36 18.93 -16.23 13.20
C PHE A 36 19.83 -17.47 13.34
N PRO A 37 19.47 -18.43 14.22
CA PRO A 37 18.27 -18.47 15.06
C PRO A 37 18.34 -17.49 16.23
N ARG A 38 17.25 -16.75 16.45
CA ARG A 38 17.03 -15.90 17.64
C ARG A 38 15.76 -16.33 18.34
N ALA A 39 15.75 -16.19 19.66
CA ALA A 39 14.53 -16.33 20.43
C ALA A 39 13.55 -15.22 20.04
N ILE A 40 12.28 -15.57 19.94
CA ILE A 40 11.19 -14.63 19.71
C ILE A 40 10.69 -14.23 21.10
N PRO A 41 10.84 -12.96 21.52
CA PRO A 41 10.31 -12.52 22.81
C PRO A 41 8.80 -12.78 22.83
N SER A 42 8.31 -13.36 23.92
CA SER A 42 6.90 -13.61 24.12
C SER A 42 6.34 -12.74 25.24
N GLU A 43 5.03 -12.53 25.21
CA GLU A 43 4.29 -11.88 26.28
C GLU A 43 2.94 -12.55 26.45
N ARG A 44 2.37 -12.43 27.64
CA ARG A 44 1.04 -12.93 27.94
C ARG A 44 0.02 -11.88 27.51
N ARG A 45 -0.97 -12.27 26.69
CA ARG A 45 -2.08 -11.41 26.30
C ARG A 45 -3.41 -12.06 26.64
N ARG A 46 -4.40 -11.23 26.95
CA ARG A 46 -5.80 -11.64 27.04
C ARG A 46 -6.28 -12.09 25.67
N LEU A 47 -7.17 -13.08 25.64
CA LEU A 47 -7.71 -13.63 24.39
C LEU A 47 -8.36 -12.54 23.51
N ALA A 48 -9.01 -11.55 24.12
CA ALA A 48 -9.62 -10.42 23.43
C ALA A 48 -8.61 -9.54 22.67
N ASP A 49 -7.35 -9.49 23.12
CA ASP A 49 -6.26 -8.68 22.56
C ASP A 49 -5.27 -9.53 21.73
N ALA A 50 -5.57 -10.82 21.53
CA ALA A 50 -4.68 -11.77 20.88
C ALA A 50 -4.90 -11.88 19.36
N LEU A 51 -5.97 -11.27 18.81
CA LEU A 51 -6.27 -11.30 17.38
C LEU A 51 -5.09 -10.77 16.55
N GLY A 52 -4.66 -11.55 15.56
CA GLY A 52 -3.56 -11.21 14.67
C GLY A 52 -2.15 -11.43 15.26
N ALA A 53 -2.04 -11.90 16.51
CA ALA A 53 -0.76 -12.32 17.08
C ALA A 53 -0.43 -13.77 16.70
N ALA A 54 0.85 -14.13 16.73
CA ALA A 54 1.29 -15.50 16.61
C ALA A 54 1.50 -16.12 18.01
N LEU A 55 1.06 -17.36 18.23
CA LEU A 55 1.34 -18.08 19.48
C LEU A 55 2.83 -18.25 19.71
N ALA A 56 3.28 -18.06 20.95
CA ALA A 56 4.66 -18.33 21.33
C ALA A 56 4.90 -19.82 21.63
N ASP A 57 3.92 -20.45 22.26
CA ASP A 57 3.97 -21.83 22.75
C ASP A 57 2.83 -22.66 22.15
N ASP A 58 2.98 -23.98 22.14
CA ASP A 58 1.88 -24.91 21.90
C ASP A 58 0.83 -24.74 23.00
N VAL A 59 -0.45 -24.81 22.63
CA VAL A 59 -1.58 -24.78 23.55
C VAL A 59 -2.24 -26.14 23.56
N THR A 60 -2.37 -26.73 24.73
CA THR A 60 -3.07 -28.01 24.95
C THR A 60 -4.41 -27.77 25.62
N ALA A 61 -5.42 -28.56 25.27
CA ALA A 61 -6.75 -28.44 25.86
C ALA A 61 -6.74 -28.78 27.36
N PRO A 62 -7.14 -27.86 28.26
CA PRO A 62 -7.18 -28.11 29.69
C PRO A 62 -8.39 -28.96 30.12
N ILE A 63 -9.42 -29.02 29.27
CA ILE A 63 -10.71 -29.68 29.49
C ILE A 63 -11.13 -30.44 28.23
N ASP A 64 -12.07 -31.37 28.41
CA ASP A 64 -12.82 -31.97 27.32
C ASP A 64 -13.87 -30.98 26.77
N VAL A 65 -14.13 -31.03 25.47
CA VAL A 65 -15.24 -30.31 24.82
C VAL A 65 -16.09 -31.32 24.03
N PRO A 66 -17.37 -31.50 24.37
CA PRO A 66 -18.02 -31.01 25.60
C PRO A 66 -17.37 -31.61 26.87
N PRO A 67 -17.49 -30.97 28.05
CA PRO A 67 -16.87 -31.45 29.30
C PRO A 67 -17.63 -32.59 30.00
N PHE A 68 -18.79 -32.95 29.46
CA PHE A 68 -19.65 -34.04 29.93
C PHE A 68 -20.49 -34.55 28.76
N ASP A 69 -21.01 -35.77 28.89
CA ASP A 69 -21.96 -36.33 27.95
C ASP A 69 -23.22 -35.47 27.92
N ARG A 70 -23.61 -34.99 26.74
CA ARG A 70 -24.75 -34.08 26.60
C ARG A 70 -25.76 -34.58 25.56
N SER A 71 -27.01 -34.19 25.77
CA SER A 71 -28.07 -34.45 24.79
C SER A 71 -27.91 -33.59 23.53
N ASN A 72 -28.12 -34.19 22.36
CA ASN A 72 -28.16 -33.49 21.07
C ASN A 72 -29.58 -33.02 20.67
N VAL A 73 -30.60 -33.43 21.43
CA VAL A 73 -32.02 -33.13 21.15
C VAL A 73 -32.80 -32.87 22.43
N ASP A 74 -33.97 -32.25 22.32
CA ASP A 74 -34.94 -32.18 23.41
C ASP A 74 -35.67 -33.51 23.53
N GLY A 75 -35.84 -34.02 24.75
CA GLY A 75 -36.49 -35.30 24.96
C GLY A 75 -36.30 -35.89 26.35
N PHE A 76 -36.01 -37.19 26.38
CA PHE A 76 -35.93 -37.96 27.62
C PHE A 76 -34.66 -38.82 27.64
N ALA A 77 -33.85 -38.65 28.67
CA ALA A 77 -32.71 -39.51 28.96
C ALA A 77 -33.21 -40.87 29.46
N VAL A 78 -32.78 -41.93 28.79
CA VAL A 78 -33.31 -43.29 28.97
C VAL A 78 -32.18 -44.31 29.02
N ARG A 79 -32.53 -45.51 29.50
CA ARG A 79 -31.75 -46.72 29.28
C ARG A 79 -32.21 -47.36 27.98
N SER A 80 -31.33 -47.46 26.99
CA SER A 80 -31.65 -48.04 25.69
C SER A 80 -32.13 -49.48 25.81
N ALA A 81 -31.65 -50.22 26.82
CA ALA A 81 -32.08 -51.58 27.14
C ALA A 81 -33.57 -51.68 27.51
N ASP A 82 -34.15 -50.66 28.15
CA ASP A 82 -35.57 -50.66 28.51
C ASP A 82 -36.47 -50.48 27.27
N LEU A 83 -35.90 -49.93 26.18
CA LEU A 83 -36.61 -49.64 24.93
C LEU A 83 -36.33 -50.66 23.82
N SER A 84 -35.57 -51.73 24.07
CA SER A 84 -35.16 -52.66 22.99
C SER A 84 -36.33 -53.34 22.28
N ALA A 85 -37.47 -53.49 22.95
CA ALA A 85 -38.70 -54.07 22.41
C ALA A 85 -39.77 -53.03 22.03
N ALA A 86 -39.47 -51.73 22.15
CA ALA A 86 -40.44 -50.66 21.86
C ALA A 86 -40.77 -50.61 20.36
N GLY A 87 -42.06 -50.65 20.04
CA GLY A 87 -42.57 -50.55 18.68
C GLY A 87 -43.99 -50.00 18.61
N GLU A 88 -44.49 -49.68 17.41
CA GLU A 88 -45.82 -49.09 17.23
C GLU A 88 -46.97 -49.92 17.82
N GLY A 89 -46.87 -51.25 17.70
CA GLY A 89 -47.86 -52.18 18.25
C GLY A 89 -47.64 -52.55 19.72
N ALA A 90 -46.52 -52.13 20.32
CA ALA A 90 -46.12 -52.46 21.68
C ALA A 90 -45.29 -51.31 22.28
N PRO A 91 -45.93 -50.19 22.67
CA PRO A 91 -45.23 -49.08 23.31
C PRO A 91 -44.67 -49.52 24.68
N VAL A 92 -43.48 -49.03 25.02
CA VAL A 92 -42.91 -49.19 26.35
C VAL A 92 -43.26 -47.94 27.16
N ARG A 93 -43.82 -48.15 28.36
CA ARG A 93 -44.08 -47.08 29.32
C ARG A 93 -42.89 -46.87 30.23
N LEU A 94 -42.43 -45.63 30.35
CA LEU A 94 -41.39 -45.21 31.30
C LEU A 94 -41.97 -44.19 32.30
N ILE A 95 -41.62 -44.34 33.57
CA ILE A 95 -41.98 -43.39 34.63
C ILE A 95 -40.99 -42.23 34.60
N LEU A 96 -41.48 -40.99 34.64
CA LEU A 96 -40.62 -39.83 34.70
C LEU A 96 -40.06 -39.65 36.11
N ASN A 97 -38.75 -39.43 36.21
CA ASN A 97 -38.15 -38.95 37.44
C ASN A 97 -38.67 -37.54 37.77
N ASP A 98 -38.75 -37.21 39.06
CA ASP A 98 -39.12 -35.87 39.55
C ASP A 98 -37.94 -34.88 39.41
N GLU A 99 -37.42 -34.77 38.19
CA GLU A 99 -36.32 -33.89 37.80
C GLU A 99 -36.46 -33.54 36.32
N THR A 100 -36.09 -32.31 35.95
CA THR A 100 -35.95 -31.91 34.54
C THR A 100 -34.60 -31.25 34.35
N ILE A 101 -33.83 -31.76 33.39
CA ILE A 101 -32.46 -31.32 33.13
C ILE A 101 -32.47 -30.25 32.05
N HIS A 102 -32.18 -29.02 32.46
CA HIS A 102 -31.93 -27.88 31.56
C HIS A 102 -30.42 -27.64 31.38
N CYS A 103 -30.05 -26.82 30.39
CA CYS A 103 -28.67 -26.36 30.23
C CYS A 103 -28.17 -25.67 31.50
N GLY A 104 -27.00 -26.10 32.00
CA GLY A 104 -26.40 -25.56 33.21
C GLY A 104 -26.89 -26.22 34.52
N THR A 105 -27.81 -27.17 34.46
CA THR A 105 -28.27 -27.94 35.63
C THR A 105 -27.57 -29.31 35.66
N SER A 106 -26.91 -29.64 36.77
CA SER A 106 -26.35 -30.97 36.98
C SER A 106 -27.44 -31.94 37.47
N PRO A 107 -27.53 -33.16 36.91
CA PRO A 107 -28.52 -34.15 37.31
C PRO A 107 -28.26 -34.68 38.73
N ALA A 108 -29.32 -34.77 39.52
CA ALA A 108 -29.31 -35.30 40.88
C ALA A 108 -29.86 -36.73 40.95
N LEU A 109 -30.75 -37.13 40.04
CA LEU A 109 -31.39 -38.43 40.03
C LEU A 109 -30.77 -39.36 38.98
N GLN A 110 -30.70 -40.65 39.32
CA GLN A 110 -30.28 -41.71 38.40
C GLN A 110 -31.46 -42.15 37.54
N VAL A 111 -31.23 -42.43 36.26
CA VAL A 111 -32.19 -43.16 35.42
C VAL A 111 -32.08 -44.65 35.74
N ALA A 112 -33.07 -45.15 36.49
CA ALA A 112 -33.23 -46.56 36.84
C ALA A 112 -34.03 -47.34 35.76
N ALA A 113 -34.12 -48.67 35.90
CA ALA A 113 -34.93 -49.50 34.99
C ALA A 113 -36.39 -49.02 34.96
N GLY A 114 -36.95 -48.86 33.76
CA GLY A 114 -38.33 -48.43 33.56
C GLY A 114 -38.59 -46.95 33.89
N THR A 115 -37.53 -46.14 34.02
CA THR A 115 -37.64 -44.70 34.27
C THR A 115 -36.99 -43.88 33.16
N ALA A 116 -37.34 -42.60 33.06
CA ALA A 116 -36.73 -41.63 32.16
C ALA A 116 -36.62 -40.26 32.85
N THR A 117 -35.67 -39.43 32.44
CA THR A 117 -35.56 -38.05 32.93
C THR A 117 -35.73 -37.07 31.77
N PRO A 118 -36.72 -36.14 31.82
CA PRO A 118 -36.82 -35.04 30.87
C PRO A 118 -35.50 -34.27 30.76
N ILE A 119 -35.02 -34.07 29.54
CA ILE A 119 -33.73 -33.44 29.26
C ILE A 119 -33.83 -32.53 28.03
N ALA A 120 -33.32 -31.31 28.17
CA ALA A 120 -33.18 -30.38 27.05
C ALA A 120 -31.89 -30.64 26.27
N THR A 121 -31.85 -30.18 25.03
CA THR A 121 -30.66 -30.13 24.17
C THR A 121 -29.52 -29.41 24.90
N GLY A 122 -28.36 -30.04 24.99
CA GLY A 122 -27.21 -29.54 25.74
C GLY A 122 -27.21 -29.88 27.24
N GLY A 123 -28.29 -30.45 27.77
CA GLY A 123 -28.35 -30.97 29.15
C GLY A 123 -27.37 -32.12 29.38
N GLN A 124 -26.83 -32.20 30.60
CA GLN A 124 -25.91 -33.27 30.99
C GLN A 124 -26.67 -34.60 31.14
N VAL A 125 -26.18 -35.66 30.50
CA VAL A 125 -26.80 -36.99 30.57
C VAL A 125 -26.68 -37.52 32.02
N PRO A 126 -27.81 -37.89 32.67
CA PRO A 126 -27.82 -38.37 34.05
C PRO A 126 -27.21 -39.77 34.16
N ARG A 127 -26.71 -40.10 35.35
CA ARG A 127 -26.20 -41.44 35.66
C ARG A 127 -27.25 -42.49 35.30
N GLY A 128 -26.82 -43.58 34.68
CA GLY A 128 -27.68 -44.71 34.33
C GLY A 128 -28.34 -44.58 32.95
N ALA A 129 -28.44 -43.39 32.36
CA ALA A 129 -28.86 -43.23 30.97
C ALA A 129 -27.68 -43.46 30.00
N ASP A 130 -27.97 -44.03 28.84
CA ASP A 130 -27.02 -44.26 27.74
C ASP A 130 -27.56 -43.80 26.38
N ALA A 131 -28.80 -43.30 26.31
CA ALA A 131 -29.40 -42.76 25.11
C ALA A 131 -30.41 -41.64 25.45
N VAL A 132 -30.75 -40.83 24.45
CA VAL A 132 -31.86 -39.86 24.53
C VAL A 132 -32.89 -40.21 23.46
N ILE A 133 -34.17 -40.16 23.81
CA ILE A 133 -35.28 -40.23 22.86
C ILE A 133 -35.91 -38.85 22.71
N MET A 134 -36.03 -38.41 21.45
CA MET A 134 -36.69 -37.17 21.06
C MET A 134 -38.12 -37.07 21.62
N VAL A 135 -38.52 -35.88 22.05
CA VAL A 135 -39.88 -35.63 22.55
C VAL A 135 -40.95 -36.02 21.52
N GLU A 136 -40.69 -35.82 20.23
CA GLU A 136 -41.55 -36.17 19.10
C GLU A 136 -41.75 -37.69 18.92
N HIS A 137 -40.99 -38.51 19.64
CA HIS A 137 -41.10 -39.97 19.63
C HIS A 137 -41.73 -40.54 20.91
N THR A 138 -42.33 -39.67 21.71
CA THR A 138 -42.99 -40.01 22.97
C THR A 138 -44.44 -39.50 22.99
N GLN A 139 -45.28 -40.13 23.80
CA GLN A 139 -46.63 -39.65 24.11
C GLN A 139 -46.80 -39.58 25.63
N PRO A 140 -47.36 -38.50 26.20
CA PRO A 140 -47.67 -38.44 27.62
C PRO A 140 -48.63 -39.57 28.03
N ALA A 141 -48.30 -40.26 29.12
CA ALA A 141 -49.04 -41.41 29.64
C ALA A 141 -49.51 -41.15 31.09
N GLY A 142 -50.17 -40.01 31.30
CA GLY A 142 -50.50 -39.49 32.63
C GLY A 142 -49.59 -38.31 33.00
N PRO A 143 -49.59 -37.87 34.27
CA PRO A 143 -48.77 -36.73 34.71
C PRO A 143 -47.27 -37.07 34.77
N ASP A 144 -46.93 -38.31 35.14
CA ASP A 144 -45.57 -38.69 35.53
C ASP A 144 -45.02 -39.85 34.68
N ALA A 145 -45.49 -40.02 33.44
CA ALA A 145 -45.05 -41.12 32.58
C ALA A 145 -45.15 -40.77 31.09
N ILE A 146 -44.38 -41.49 30.28
CA ILE A 146 -44.39 -41.42 28.81
C ILE A 146 -44.50 -42.82 28.20
N ASP A 147 -45.19 -42.92 27.07
CA ASP A 147 -45.19 -44.08 26.20
C ASP A 147 -44.23 -43.83 25.02
N VAL A 148 -43.29 -44.75 24.83
CA VAL A 148 -42.26 -44.70 23.78
C VAL A 148 -42.50 -45.82 22.78
N ARG A 149 -42.62 -45.46 21.50
CA ARG A 149 -42.97 -46.38 20.39
C ARG A 149 -41.80 -46.75 19.49
N ARG A 150 -40.59 -46.29 19.82
CA ARG A 150 -39.37 -46.55 19.06
C ARG A 150 -38.27 -47.04 19.99
N ALA A 151 -37.54 -48.05 19.52
CA ALA A 151 -36.33 -48.49 20.20
C ALA A 151 -35.25 -47.39 20.16
N ALA A 152 -34.39 -47.38 21.19
CA ALA A 152 -33.20 -46.56 21.25
C ALA A 152 -31.95 -47.45 21.20
N SER A 153 -30.89 -46.96 20.54
CA SER A 153 -29.57 -47.60 20.58
C SER A 153 -28.66 -46.92 21.61
N PRO A 154 -27.69 -47.63 22.22
CA PRO A 154 -26.68 -47.00 23.07
C PRO A 154 -25.96 -45.86 22.33
N GLY A 155 -25.81 -44.70 22.97
CA GLY A 155 -25.21 -43.48 22.44
C GLY A 155 -26.11 -42.67 21.52
N GLN A 156 -27.34 -43.10 21.26
CA GLN A 156 -28.25 -42.37 20.37
C GLN A 156 -28.54 -40.97 20.92
N PHE A 157 -28.30 -39.97 20.06
CA PHE A 157 -28.44 -38.54 20.37
C PHE A 157 -27.62 -38.06 21.58
N VAL A 158 -26.52 -38.74 21.90
CA VAL A 158 -25.55 -38.31 22.92
C VAL A 158 -24.26 -37.86 22.22
N SER A 159 -23.77 -36.67 22.56
CA SER A 159 -22.39 -36.28 22.30
C SER A 159 -21.58 -36.50 23.56
N TYR A 160 -20.62 -37.42 23.48
CA TYR A 160 -19.77 -37.80 24.60
C TYR A 160 -18.77 -36.72 24.98
N ALA A 161 -18.36 -36.71 26.24
CA ALA A 161 -17.30 -35.84 26.72
C ALA A 161 -16.04 -35.99 25.84
N GLY A 162 -15.49 -34.86 25.39
CA GLY A 162 -14.26 -34.81 24.61
C GLY A 162 -14.39 -35.28 23.16
N SER A 163 -15.62 -35.47 22.65
CA SER A 163 -15.83 -35.91 21.26
C SER A 163 -15.40 -34.89 20.19
N ASP A 164 -15.27 -33.61 20.56
CA ASP A 164 -14.75 -32.55 19.70
C ASP A 164 -13.28 -32.24 20.02
N ILE A 165 -12.98 -31.95 21.29
CA ILE A 165 -11.62 -31.69 21.78
C ILE A 165 -11.38 -32.52 23.04
N ALA A 166 -10.37 -33.38 23.03
CA ALA A 166 -10.02 -34.18 24.21
C ALA A 166 -9.04 -33.42 25.11
N ARG A 167 -9.20 -33.57 26.44
CA ARG A 167 -8.26 -33.01 27.41
C ARG A 167 -6.85 -33.52 27.15
N GLY A 168 -5.88 -32.60 27.09
CA GLY A 168 -4.48 -32.89 26.81
C GLY A 168 -4.13 -32.97 25.33
N GLU A 169 -5.11 -32.93 24.43
CA GLU A 169 -4.88 -32.81 22.99
C GLU A 169 -4.23 -31.45 22.65
N ALA A 170 -3.37 -31.44 21.63
CA ALA A 170 -2.78 -30.21 21.12
C ALA A 170 -3.83 -29.41 20.35
N LEU A 171 -4.25 -28.28 20.92
CA LEU A 171 -5.25 -27.39 20.37
C LEU A 171 -4.66 -26.56 19.22
N LEU A 172 -3.54 -25.88 19.51
CA LEU A 172 -2.83 -25.01 18.58
C LEU A 172 -1.33 -25.19 18.78
N ARG A 173 -0.57 -25.05 17.69
CA ARG A 173 0.89 -25.09 17.74
C ARG A 173 1.48 -23.68 17.86
N ALA A 174 2.68 -23.60 18.42
CA ALA A 174 3.49 -22.39 18.39
C ALA A 174 3.60 -21.86 16.95
N ARG A 175 3.61 -20.53 16.81
CA ARG A 175 3.58 -19.77 15.55
C ARG A 175 2.26 -19.83 14.77
N THR A 176 1.23 -20.51 15.27
CA THR A 176 -0.11 -20.35 14.69
C THR A 176 -0.59 -18.91 14.88
N MET A 177 -1.03 -18.30 13.78
CA MET A 177 -1.68 -17.00 13.77
C MET A 177 -3.07 -17.10 14.38
N ILE A 178 -3.35 -16.26 15.38
CA ILE A 178 -4.64 -16.24 16.06
C ILE A 178 -5.64 -15.44 15.22
N GLY A 179 -6.59 -16.14 14.58
CA GLY A 179 -7.76 -15.57 13.95
C GLY A 179 -9.04 -15.79 14.78
N SER A 180 -10.20 -15.51 14.19
CA SER A 180 -11.49 -15.71 14.87
C SER A 180 -11.77 -17.18 15.22
N ARG A 181 -11.28 -18.11 14.40
CA ARG A 181 -11.44 -19.56 14.62
C ARG A 181 -10.63 -20.02 15.82
N GLU A 182 -9.37 -19.60 15.87
CA GLU A 182 -8.45 -19.91 16.98
C GLU A 182 -8.95 -19.29 18.28
N ILE A 183 -9.47 -18.06 18.25
CA ILE A 183 -10.11 -17.43 19.41
C ILE A 183 -11.31 -18.25 19.89
N GLY A 184 -12.20 -18.68 18.99
CA GLY A 184 -13.36 -19.49 19.35
C GLY A 184 -12.96 -20.80 20.01
N MET A 185 -11.93 -21.46 19.48
CA MET A 185 -11.42 -22.72 20.00
C MET A 185 -10.76 -22.57 21.39
N LEU A 186 -9.93 -21.54 21.57
CA LEU A 186 -9.34 -21.19 22.88
C LEU A 186 -10.43 -20.87 23.92
N ALA A 187 -11.45 -20.09 23.51
CA ALA A 187 -12.57 -19.72 24.37
C ALA A 187 -13.43 -20.94 24.76
N ALA A 188 -13.69 -21.87 23.83
CA ALA A 188 -14.43 -23.11 24.11
C ALA A 188 -13.75 -23.96 25.18
N CYS A 189 -12.41 -23.89 25.25
CA CYS A 189 -11.60 -24.54 26.29
C CYS A 189 -11.44 -23.71 27.58
N GLY A 190 -12.09 -22.55 27.70
CA GLY A 190 -11.99 -21.67 28.87
C GLY A 190 -10.66 -20.93 29.01
N ILE A 191 -9.86 -20.82 27.95
CA ILE A 191 -8.55 -20.16 27.98
C ILE A 191 -8.74 -18.64 27.85
N ALA A 192 -8.47 -17.91 28.93
CA ALA A 192 -8.63 -16.45 28.97
C ALA A 192 -7.39 -15.67 28.51
N GLU A 193 -6.20 -16.28 28.61
CA GLU A 193 -4.92 -15.67 28.27
C GLU A 193 -4.00 -16.68 27.58
N VAL A 194 -3.21 -16.20 26.62
CA VAL A 194 -2.25 -16.99 25.85
C VAL A 194 -0.90 -16.28 25.78
N ASN A 195 0.17 -17.07 25.67
CA ASN A 195 1.49 -16.54 25.36
C ASN A 195 1.61 -16.34 23.85
N VAL A 196 1.90 -15.12 23.44
CA VAL A 196 2.05 -14.74 22.04
C VAL A 196 3.41 -14.09 21.80
N ALA A 197 3.86 -14.07 20.56
CA ALA A 197 5.01 -13.28 20.16
C ALA A 197 4.76 -11.79 20.44
N ARG A 198 5.69 -11.17 21.16
CA ARG A 198 5.70 -9.72 21.37
C ARG A 198 6.05 -9.03 20.05
N LYS A 199 5.40 -7.90 19.78
CA LYS A 199 5.78 -7.05 18.64
C LYS A 199 7.22 -6.55 18.81
N PRO A 200 8.09 -6.69 17.80
CA PRO A 200 9.42 -6.09 17.84
C PRO A 200 9.30 -4.56 17.86
N ARG A 201 9.97 -3.92 18.82
CA ARG A 201 10.05 -2.45 18.87
C ARG A 201 11.09 -2.01 17.85
N VAL A 202 10.71 -1.12 16.94
CA VAL A 202 11.59 -0.65 15.85
C VAL A 202 11.73 0.86 15.93
N ALA A 203 12.93 1.33 16.26
CA ALA A 203 13.23 2.75 16.23
C ALA A 203 13.42 3.23 14.79
N VAL A 204 12.81 4.36 14.44
CA VAL A 204 12.94 4.99 13.12
C VAL A 204 13.54 6.37 13.29
N ILE A 205 14.65 6.63 12.58
CA ILE A 205 15.32 7.93 12.54
C ILE A 205 15.38 8.36 11.08
N SER A 206 15.01 9.60 10.79
CA SER A 206 15.31 10.21 9.49
C SER A 206 16.59 11.04 9.60
N THR A 207 17.37 11.14 8.53
CA THR A 207 18.62 11.93 8.51
C THR A 207 18.68 12.81 7.28
N GLY A 208 19.04 14.07 7.48
CA GLY A 208 19.22 15.06 6.41
C GLY A 208 18.90 16.46 6.89
N ASP A 209 19.80 17.41 6.64
CA ASP A 209 19.64 18.81 7.03
C ASP A 209 18.50 19.52 6.26
N GLU A 210 18.05 18.93 5.14
CA GLU A 210 16.92 19.42 4.35
C GLU A 210 15.55 19.05 4.93
N LEU A 211 15.49 18.14 5.90
CA LEU A 211 14.24 17.54 6.37
C LEU A 211 13.54 18.42 7.42
N VAL A 212 12.25 18.67 7.19
CA VAL A 212 11.34 19.37 8.10
C VAL A 212 10.16 18.46 8.43
N GLN A 213 9.62 18.53 9.65
CA GLN A 213 8.50 17.66 10.03
C GLN A 213 7.17 18.21 9.49
N PRO A 214 6.23 17.33 9.07
CA PRO A 214 4.90 17.76 8.65
C PRO A 214 4.20 18.61 9.72
N GLY A 215 3.67 19.77 9.32
CA GLY A 215 3.03 20.74 10.21
C GLY A 215 3.92 21.94 10.56
N GLU A 216 5.24 21.84 10.33
CA GLU A 216 6.17 22.96 10.47
C GLU A 216 6.26 23.79 9.17
N VAL A 217 6.83 25.00 9.25
CA VAL A 217 6.99 25.86 8.08
C VAL A 217 8.15 25.37 7.21
N LEU A 218 7.87 25.14 5.93
CA LEU A 218 8.90 24.71 4.98
C LEU A 218 9.86 25.86 4.64
N ALA A 219 11.10 25.77 5.12
CA ALA A 219 12.16 26.71 4.78
C ALA A 219 12.58 26.58 3.30
N PRO A 220 13.20 27.61 2.70
CA PRO A 220 13.80 27.49 1.38
C PRO A 220 14.78 26.32 1.29
N ALA A 221 14.69 25.54 0.22
CA ALA A 221 15.48 24.33 -0.04
C ALA A 221 15.24 23.16 0.94
N ALA A 222 14.28 23.27 1.86
CA ALA A 222 13.83 22.15 2.68
C ALA A 222 12.75 21.31 1.99
N ILE A 223 12.59 20.07 2.44
CA ILE A 223 11.50 19.15 2.07
C ILE A 223 10.91 18.54 3.34
N TYR A 224 9.65 18.10 3.26
CA TYR A 224 9.05 17.37 4.38
C TYR A 224 9.58 15.95 4.48
N ASP A 225 9.83 15.50 5.70
CA ASP A 225 10.14 14.10 5.98
C ASP A 225 8.94 13.20 5.65
N THR A 226 9.05 12.53 4.51
CA THR A 226 8.04 11.56 4.05
C THR A 226 8.41 10.15 4.46
N ASN A 227 9.69 9.80 4.47
CA ASN A 227 10.08 8.41 4.64
C ASN A 227 9.92 7.95 6.09
N GLY A 228 10.22 8.80 7.07
CA GLY A 228 10.00 8.48 8.48
C GLY A 228 8.56 8.03 8.74
N ALA A 229 7.60 8.80 8.20
CA ALA A 229 6.18 8.50 8.29
C ALA A 229 5.79 7.18 7.60
N ILE A 230 6.20 6.97 6.35
CA ILE A 230 5.79 5.76 5.60
C ILE A 230 6.48 4.50 6.17
N VAL A 231 7.76 4.58 6.58
CA VAL A 231 8.47 3.45 7.18
C VAL A 231 7.87 3.07 8.54
N ALA A 232 7.52 4.04 9.37
CA ALA A 232 6.83 3.77 10.64
C ALA A 232 5.50 3.03 10.42
N ALA A 233 4.67 3.52 9.49
CA ALA A 233 3.42 2.84 9.15
C ALA A 233 3.66 1.41 8.61
N ALA A 234 4.64 1.24 7.73
CA ALA A 234 4.97 -0.07 7.16
C ALA A 234 5.52 -1.07 8.20
N ILE A 235 6.18 -0.60 9.26
CA ILE A 235 6.58 -1.45 10.40
C ILE A 235 5.35 -1.97 11.13
N ASP A 236 4.40 -1.09 11.46
CA ASP A 236 3.18 -1.46 12.20
C ASP A 236 2.33 -2.45 11.41
N GLU A 237 2.20 -2.24 10.09
CA GLU A 237 1.51 -3.16 9.16
C GLU A 237 2.13 -4.56 9.10
N ASN A 238 3.43 -4.69 9.40
CA ASN A 238 4.18 -5.94 9.27
C ASN A 238 4.56 -6.57 10.62
N GLY A 239 3.86 -6.17 11.70
CA GLY A 239 3.93 -6.82 13.01
C GLY A 239 4.93 -6.21 13.99
N GLY A 240 5.55 -5.09 13.63
CA GLY A 240 6.38 -4.30 14.54
C GLY A 240 5.57 -3.30 15.36
N GLU A 241 6.29 -2.58 16.23
CA GLU A 241 5.85 -1.38 16.91
C GLU A 241 6.84 -0.26 16.57
N ALA A 242 6.41 0.69 15.74
CA ALA A 242 7.27 1.78 15.30
C ALA A 242 7.45 2.85 16.39
N ILE A 243 8.70 3.26 16.63
CA ILE A 243 9.08 4.36 17.51
C ILE A 243 9.80 5.40 16.67
N PHE A 244 9.05 6.38 16.18
CA PHE A 244 9.62 7.44 15.35
C PHE A 244 10.30 8.51 16.21
N LEU A 245 11.61 8.67 16.02
CA LEU A 245 12.45 9.59 16.79
C LEU A 245 12.68 10.94 16.09
N GLY A 246 12.04 11.15 14.93
CA GLY A 246 12.14 12.38 14.14
C GLY A 246 13.33 12.40 13.19
N ALA A 247 13.53 13.57 12.57
CA ALA A 247 14.70 13.86 11.74
C ALA A 247 15.85 14.39 12.60
N ILE A 248 17.05 13.82 12.40
CA ILE A 248 18.28 14.22 13.07
C ILE A 248 19.19 14.90 12.04
N PRO A 249 19.80 16.05 12.38
CA PRO A 249 20.77 16.71 11.49
C PRO A 249 21.95 15.81 11.15
N ASP A 250 22.65 16.11 10.05
CA ASP A 250 23.84 15.37 9.60
C ASP A 250 25.08 15.73 10.45
N ASP A 251 24.99 15.49 11.76
CA ASP A 251 26.01 15.71 12.78
C ASP A 251 26.40 14.38 13.43
N GLU A 252 27.70 14.02 13.34
CA GLU A 252 28.22 12.70 13.77
C GLU A 252 27.85 12.37 15.22
N ALA A 253 28.07 13.31 16.12
CA ALA A 253 27.92 13.09 17.55
C ALA A 253 26.44 12.98 17.93
N LYS A 254 25.59 13.82 17.34
CA LYS A 254 24.14 13.76 17.57
C LYS A 254 23.54 12.48 17.02
N LEU A 255 23.91 12.10 15.79
CA LEU A 255 23.42 10.88 15.16
C LEU A 255 23.89 9.64 15.93
N GLU A 256 25.17 9.54 16.29
CA GLU A 256 25.67 8.42 17.09
C GLU A 256 24.95 8.31 18.44
N SER A 257 24.79 9.44 19.13
CA SER A 257 24.08 9.49 20.42
C SER A 257 22.64 8.98 20.29
N ALA A 258 21.94 9.36 19.22
CA ALA A 258 20.58 8.91 18.96
C ALA A 258 20.50 7.44 18.57
N MET A 259 21.40 6.95 17.72
CA MET A 259 21.47 5.53 17.33
C MET A 259 21.73 4.64 18.55
N ARG A 260 22.61 5.05 19.48
CA ARG A 260 22.88 4.31 20.74
C ARG A 260 21.65 4.26 21.66
N ARG A 261 20.95 5.38 21.83
CA ARG A 261 19.68 5.40 22.59
C ARG A 261 18.63 4.49 21.95
N ALA A 262 18.44 4.61 20.63
CA ALA A 262 17.53 3.77 19.88
C ALA A 262 17.82 2.28 20.06
N LEU A 263 19.09 1.87 19.99
CA LEU A 263 19.51 0.48 20.20
C LEU A 263 19.41 0.03 21.66
N THR A 264 19.31 0.93 22.62
CA THR A 264 19.04 0.56 24.02
C THR A 264 17.56 0.18 24.18
N ASP A 265 16.66 1.00 23.62
CA ASP A 265 15.22 0.89 23.86
C ASP A 265 14.47 0.04 22.83
N ALA A 266 15.06 -0.24 21.66
CA ALA A 266 14.40 -0.98 20.57
C ALA A 266 15.10 -2.30 20.25
N ASP A 267 14.38 -3.18 19.53
CA ASP A 267 14.85 -4.46 19.02
C ASP A 267 15.50 -4.35 17.64
N MET A 268 15.24 -3.25 16.93
CA MET A 268 15.73 -2.91 15.59
C MET A 268 15.83 -1.39 15.43
N LEU A 269 16.77 -0.94 14.61
CA LEU A 269 16.91 0.46 14.22
C LEU A 269 16.86 0.58 12.69
N VAL A 270 15.99 1.47 12.19
CA VAL A 270 15.88 1.83 10.79
C VAL A 270 16.18 3.31 10.62
N LEU A 271 17.18 3.62 9.79
CA LEU A 271 17.47 4.97 9.33
C LEU A 271 16.85 5.16 7.97
N SER A 272 16.19 6.29 7.78
CA SER A 272 15.67 6.70 6.48
C SER A 272 16.43 7.91 5.95
N GLY A 273 17.27 7.68 4.94
CA GLY A 273 18.24 8.67 4.48
C GLY A 273 19.66 8.35 4.90
N GLY A 274 20.61 9.24 4.58
CA GLY A 274 22.00 9.14 5.05
C GLY A 274 22.91 8.18 4.27
N THR A 275 22.45 7.63 3.14
CA THR A 275 23.22 6.67 2.30
C THR A 275 23.93 7.32 1.11
N SER A 276 24.14 8.65 1.14
CA SER A 276 24.65 9.41 -0.01
C SER A 276 26.15 9.23 -0.20
N LYS A 277 26.56 9.11 -1.47
CA LYS A 277 27.97 9.05 -1.89
C LYS A 277 28.61 10.44 -1.86
N GLY A 278 29.04 10.86 -0.68
CA GLY A 278 29.88 12.02 -0.46
C GLY A 278 30.93 11.73 0.62
N ALA A 279 31.81 12.68 0.89
CA ALA A 279 32.90 12.59 1.88
C ALA A 279 32.45 12.40 3.35
N GLY A 280 31.19 12.01 3.58
CA GLY A 280 30.54 11.96 4.88
C GLY A 280 29.33 11.03 4.90
N ASP A 281 29.45 9.79 4.43
CA ASP A 281 28.49 8.76 4.84
C ASP A 281 28.69 8.51 6.35
N LEU A 282 28.01 9.32 7.14
CA LEU A 282 28.17 9.42 8.57
C LEU A 282 27.73 8.12 9.27
N SER A 283 26.64 7.56 8.76
CA SER A 283 25.94 6.42 9.33
C SER A 283 26.78 5.14 9.25
N HIS A 284 27.47 4.87 8.13
CA HIS A 284 28.32 3.67 8.06
C HIS A 284 29.50 3.72 9.03
N ARG A 285 30.13 4.90 9.23
CA ARG A 285 31.25 5.07 10.18
C ARG A 285 30.78 4.87 11.62
N ILE A 286 29.58 5.35 11.94
CA ILE A 286 28.99 5.16 13.25
C ILE A 286 28.72 3.67 13.51
N ILE A 287 28.17 2.92 12.55
CA ILE A 287 27.86 1.48 12.71
C ILE A 287 29.05 0.68 13.24
N GLY A 288 30.27 0.91 12.72
CA GLY A 288 31.48 0.20 13.18
C GLY A 288 31.80 0.39 14.67
N ARG A 289 31.23 1.41 15.32
CA ARG A 289 31.37 1.72 16.75
C ARG A 289 30.14 1.33 17.58
N LEU A 290 29.05 0.90 16.96
CA LEU A 290 27.80 0.57 17.66
C LEU A 290 27.76 -0.86 18.21
N GLY A 291 28.44 -1.80 17.57
CA GLY A 291 28.48 -3.20 18.00
C GLY A 291 29.07 -4.12 16.93
N GLN A 292 29.24 -5.40 17.26
CA GLN A 292 29.73 -6.43 16.34
C GLN A 292 28.56 -7.30 15.82
N PRO A 293 28.66 -7.90 14.60
CA PRO A 293 29.75 -7.82 13.63
C PRO A 293 29.78 -6.52 12.80
N GLY A 294 28.80 -5.63 12.97
CA GLY A 294 28.70 -4.39 12.21
C GLY A 294 28.07 -4.60 10.82
N ILE A 295 28.65 -4.01 9.79
CA ILE A 295 28.10 -4.00 8.42
C ILE A 295 28.14 -5.42 7.82
N ILE A 296 27.00 -5.91 7.35
CA ILE A 296 26.84 -7.19 6.64
C ILE A 296 26.82 -6.97 5.12
N ALA A 297 26.11 -5.93 4.68
CA ALA A 297 26.02 -5.53 3.29
C ALA A 297 25.99 -4.00 3.20
N HIS A 298 26.76 -3.43 2.29
CA HIS A 298 26.72 -1.99 2.01
C HIS A 298 26.82 -1.77 0.51
N GLY A 299 25.67 -1.54 -0.11
CA GLY A 299 25.55 -1.61 -1.56
C GLY A 299 24.96 -2.95 -2.00
N VAL A 300 23.72 -2.93 -2.50
CA VAL A 300 23.05 -4.12 -3.06
C VAL A 300 22.78 -3.87 -4.54
N ALA A 301 22.86 -4.91 -5.38
CA ALA A 301 22.60 -4.85 -6.82
C ALA A 301 21.11 -4.69 -7.14
N LEU A 302 20.48 -3.64 -6.61
CA LEU A 302 19.06 -3.31 -6.73
C LEU A 302 18.84 -1.97 -7.45
N LYS A 303 17.74 -1.89 -8.20
CA LYS A 303 17.23 -0.65 -8.79
C LYS A 303 15.71 -0.57 -8.59
N PRO A 304 15.17 0.46 -7.92
CA PRO A 304 15.89 1.37 -7.02
C PRO A 304 16.49 0.63 -5.80
N GLY A 305 17.36 1.30 -5.05
CA GLY A 305 17.79 0.79 -3.74
C GLY A 305 19.26 0.40 -3.59
N LYS A 306 20.10 0.68 -4.60
CA LYS A 306 21.54 0.40 -4.55
C LYS A 306 22.22 0.76 -3.22
N PRO A 307 22.01 1.93 -2.59
CA PRO A 307 22.81 2.34 -1.45
C PRO A 307 22.31 1.78 -0.11
N LEU A 308 21.47 0.73 -0.11
CA LEU A 308 21.03 0.04 1.09
C LEU A 308 22.23 -0.45 1.93
N CYS A 309 22.19 -0.20 3.23
CA CYS A 309 23.12 -0.77 4.20
C CYS A 309 22.36 -1.66 5.20
N LEU A 310 22.83 -2.89 5.36
CA LEU A 310 22.35 -3.87 6.32
C LEU A 310 23.48 -4.15 7.31
N ALA A 311 23.21 -3.99 8.60
CA ALA A 311 24.16 -4.21 9.67
C ALA A 311 23.52 -4.91 10.86
N VAL A 312 24.35 -5.55 11.67
CA VAL A 312 23.96 -6.17 12.93
C VAL A 312 24.90 -5.65 14.01
N CYS A 313 24.34 -5.02 15.04
CA CYS A 313 25.06 -4.50 16.19
C CYS A 313 24.62 -5.26 17.44
N ASP A 314 25.48 -6.12 17.95
CA ASP A 314 25.26 -6.93 19.16
C ASP A 314 23.92 -7.71 19.10
N GLY A 315 23.66 -8.33 17.94
CA GLY A 315 22.46 -9.12 17.67
C GLY A 315 21.21 -8.31 17.28
N LYS A 316 21.27 -6.97 17.27
CA LYS A 316 20.17 -6.11 16.83
C LYS A 316 20.38 -5.64 15.38
N PRO A 317 19.38 -5.80 14.49
CA PRO A 317 19.46 -5.28 13.13
C PRO A 317 19.47 -3.74 13.12
N VAL A 318 20.40 -3.19 12.33
CA VAL A 318 20.49 -1.77 11.97
C VAL A 318 20.42 -1.66 10.46
N VAL A 319 19.47 -0.90 9.95
CA VAL A 319 19.22 -0.78 8.51
C VAL A 319 19.27 0.69 8.11
N ILE A 320 20.00 1.01 7.04
CA ILE A 320 20.00 2.35 6.46
C ILE A 320 19.37 2.28 5.08
N LEU A 321 18.17 2.86 4.96
CA LEU A 321 17.40 2.89 3.73
C LEU A 321 17.86 4.03 2.81
N PRO A 322 17.72 3.88 1.48
CA PRO A 322 17.89 4.98 0.53
C PRO A 322 17.04 6.22 0.88
N GLY A 323 17.54 7.43 0.59
CA GLY A 323 16.81 8.67 0.88
C GLY A 323 15.59 8.93 0.00
N PHE A 324 15.50 8.31 -1.19
CA PHE A 324 14.34 8.48 -2.06
C PHE A 324 13.16 7.60 -1.62
N PRO A 325 11.92 8.13 -1.53
CA PRO A 325 10.78 7.43 -0.93
C PRO A 325 10.46 6.07 -1.55
N THR A 326 10.41 5.98 -2.88
CA THR A 326 10.08 4.70 -3.53
C THR A 326 11.22 3.70 -3.31
N SER A 327 12.46 4.17 -3.31
CA SER A 327 13.65 3.34 -3.08
C SER A 327 13.64 2.77 -1.66
N ALA A 328 13.42 3.63 -0.66
CA ALA A 328 13.29 3.24 0.74
C ALA A 328 12.23 2.15 0.91
N MET A 329 11.05 2.38 0.35
CA MET A 329 9.91 1.49 0.53
C MET A 329 10.08 0.14 -0.16
N PHE A 330 10.65 0.14 -1.38
CA PHE A 330 11.01 -1.10 -2.04
C PHE A 330 12.02 -1.91 -1.24
N THR A 331 13.12 -1.29 -0.83
CA THR A 331 14.13 -1.98 -0.04
C THR A 331 13.55 -2.45 1.30
N PHE A 332 12.66 -1.69 1.93
CA PHE A 332 11.99 -2.08 3.17
C PHE A 332 11.14 -3.34 2.97
N HIS A 333 10.23 -3.35 1.99
CA HIS A 333 9.38 -4.52 1.75
C HIS A 333 10.15 -5.75 1.29
N ASP A 334 11.18 -5.56 0.47
CA ASP A 334 11.95 -6.66 -0.10
C ASP A 334 12.95 -7.26 0.90
N MET A 335 13.59 -6.42 1.71
CA MET A 335 14.74 -6.82 2.54
C MET A 335 14.44 -6.82 4.05
N ILE A 336 13.55 -5.95 4.54
CA ILE A 336 13.32 -5.73 5.97
C ILE A 336 12.08 -6.48 6.45
N VAL A 337 10.98 -6.44 5.70
CA VAL A 337 9.73 -7.13 6.06
C VAL A 337 9.92 -8.63 6.34
N PRO A 338 10.70 -9.41 5.55
CA PRO A 338 10.95 -10.81 5.87
C PRO A 338 11.59 -11.00 7.26
N VAL A 339 12.56 -10.16 7.61
CA VAL A 339 13.27 -10.19 8.90
C VAL A 339 12.35 -9.75 10.04
N LEU A 340 11.63 -8.63 9.87
CA LEU A 340 10.70 -8.10 10.86
C LEU A 340 9.60 -9.11 11.20
N ARG A 341 9.00 -9.74 10.19
CA ARG A 341 7.94 -10.75 10.40
C ARG A 341 8.47 -11.98 11.13
N LYS A 342 9.68 -12.44 10.80
CA LYS A 342 10.34 -13.54 11.51
C LYS A 342 10.68 -13.16 12.96
N MET A 343 11.09 -11.92 13.22
CA MET A 343 11.26 -11.38 14.58
C MET A 343 9.95 -11.30 15.36
N ALA A 344 8.84 -11.03 14.68
CA ALA A 344 7.49 -10.97 15.25
C ALA A 344 6.80 -12.35 15.35
N GLY A 345 7.46 -13.44 14.97
CA GLY A 345 6.87 -14.78 14.92
C GLY A 345 5.76 -14.97 13.90
N LEU A 346 5.60 -14.02 12.98
CA LEU A 346 4.61 -14.05 11.93
C LEU A 346 5.11 -14.92 10.76
N PRO A 347 4.21 -15.60 10.03
CA PRO A 347 4.58 -16.27 8.79
C PRO A 347 5.12 -15.27 7.77
N PRO A 348 5.90 -15.70 6.76
CA PRO A 348 6.23 -14.86 5.61
C PRO A 348 4.99 -14.19 5.04
N ARG A 349 5.14 -12.98 4.53
CA ARG A 349 4.03 -12.24 3.92
C ARG A 349 3.50 -13.07 2.74
N SER A 350 2.19 -13.32 2.70
CA SER A 350 1.57 -13.92 1.52
C SER A 350 1.43 -12.84 0.47
N ASP A 351 2.45 -12.70 -0.36
CA ASP A 351 2.42 -11.73 -1.45
C ASP A 351 1.46 -12.21 -2.53
N THR A 352 0.33 -11.51 -2.66
CA THR A 352 -0.60 -11.77 -3.76
C THR A 352 0.08 -11.36 -5.06
N LYS A 353 0.18 -12.32 -5.98
CA LYS A 353 0.80 -12.16 -7.29
C LYS A 353 -0.25 -12.33 -8.36
N VAL A 354 -0.17 -11.50 -9.40
CA VAL A 354 -1.06 -11.58 -10.57
C VAL A 354 -0.28 -11.49 -11.86
N SER A 355 -0.75 -12.21 -12.88
CA SER A 355 -0.20 -12.11 -14.22
C SER A 355 -0.80 -10.91 -14.94
N ALA A 356 0.04 -10.09 -15.57
CA ALA A 356 -0.38 -8.93 -16.35
C ALA A 356 0.53 -8.71 -17.56
N THR A 357 -0.02 -8.12 -18.62
CA THR A 357 0.74 -7.77 -19.82
C THR A 357 1.30 -6.35 -19.69
N VAL A 358 2.58 -6.17 -20.00
CA VAL A 358 3.23 -4.86 -19.98
C VAL A 358 3.01 -4.15 -21.33
N PRO A 359 2.32 -3.01 -21.41
CA PRO A 359 1.89 -2.42 -22.68
C PRO A 359 2.99 -1.62 -23.39
N VAL A 360 4.08 -1.31 -22.67
CA VAL A 360 5.16 -0.45 -23.15
C VAL A 360 6.53 -1.03 -22.78
N ARG A 361 7.53 -0.77 -23.61
CA ARG A 361 8.90 -1.19 -23.33
C ARG A 361 9.42 -0.49 -22.06
N ILE A 362 9.95 -1.26 -21.12
CA ILE A 362 10.63 -0.74 -19.93
C ILE A 362 12.13 -0.94 -20.12
N ALA A 363 12.90 0.14 -20.19
CA ALA A 363 14.35 0.06 -20.23
C ALA A 363 14.91 -0.25 -18.84
N SER A 364 15.89 -1.15 -18.77
CA SER A 364 16.60 -1.56 -17.56
C SER A 364 18.13 -1.45 -17.78
N GLU A 365 18.92 -1.81 -16.77
CA GLU A 365 20.38 -1.81 -16.83
C GLU A 365 20.92 -3.16 -16.36
N LEU A 366 21.89 -3.71 -17.11
CA LEU A 366 22.56 -4.95 -16.74
C LEU A 366 23.28 -4.84 -15.39
N GLY A 367 23.30 -5.96 -14.66
CA GLY A 367 23.98 -6.12 -13.38
C GLY A 367 23.18 -5.68 -12.15
N ARG A 368 21.90 -5.29 -12.31
CA ARG A 368 21.00 -4.92 -11.20
C ARG A 368 19.60 -5.47 -11.40
N THR A 369 19.05 -6.08 -10.37
CA THR A 369 17.63 -6.45 -10.35
C THR A 369 16.80 -5.18 -10.23
N GLU A 370 15.93 -4.92 -11.20
CA GLU A 370 15.09 -3.72 -11.23
C GLU A 370 13.65 -4.03 -10.82
N PHE A 371 13.13 -3.29 -9.84
CA PHE A 371 11.74 -3.32 -9.42
C PHE A 371 11.01 -2.09 -9.93
N VAL A 372 9.94 -2.32 -10.70
CA VAL A 372 9.18 -1.26 -11.36
C VAL A 372 7.77 -1.23 -10.79
N MET A 373 7.39 -0.10 -10.19
CA MET A 373 6.01 0.10 -9.76
C MET A 373 5.08 0.11 -10.96
N VAL A 374 3.93 -0.54 -10.79
CA VAL A 374 2.92 -0.61 -11.83
C VAL A 374 1.54 -0.27 -11.28
N SER A 375 0.73 0.34 -12.15
CA SER A 375 -0.70 0.44 -11.96
C SER A 375 -1.40 -0.54 -12.91
N LEU A 376 -2.29 -1.35 -12.36
CA LEU A 376 -3.05 -2.38 -13.07
C LEU A 376 -4.29 -1.78 -13.71
N VAL A 377 -4.58 -2.14 -14.95
CA VAL A 377 -5.85 -1.78 -15.61
C VAL A 377 -6.41 -3.01 -16.31
N GLU A 378 -7.71 -3.00 -16.58
CA GLU A 378 -8.37 -4.07 -17.32
C GLU A 378 -8.28 -3.84 -18.83
N GLY A 379 -7.54 -4.72 -19.49
CA GLY A 379 -7.48 -4.85 -20.94
C GLY A 379 -8.52 -5.83 -21.49
N ARG A 380 -8.47 -6.07 -22.80
CA ARG A 380 -9.36 -7.03 -23.49
C ARG A 380 -9.07 -8.48 -23.08
N ASP A 381 -7.80 -8.82 -22.92
CA ASP A 381 -7.30 -10.18 -22.73
C ASP A 381 -6.82 -10.45 -21.29
N GLY A 382 -7.08 -9.52 -20.36
CA GLY A 382 -6.65 -9.62 -18.96
C GLY A 382 -6.08 -8.32 -18.41
N LEU A 383 -5.35 -8.43 -17.29
CA LEU A 383 -4.72 -7.29 -16.62
C LEU A 383 -3.54 -6.73 -17.43
N ILE A 384 -3.40 -5.41 -17.39
CA ILE A 384 -2.30 -4.67 -18.01
C ILE A 384 -1.54 -3.92 -16.92
N ALA A 385 -0.22 -4.05 -16.90
CA ALA A 385 0.65 -3.43 -15.91
C ALA A 385 1.34 -2.19 -16.50
N TYR A 386 0.82 -1.00 -16.21
CA TYR A 386 1.41 0.26 -16.64
C TYR A 386 2.56 0.67 -15.70
N PRO A 387 3.80 0.79 -16.20
CA PRO A 387 4.92 1.20 -15.37
C PRO A 387 4.79 2.67 -14.96
N SER A 388 5.17 2.96 -13.72
CA SER A 388 5.20 4.33 -13.23
C SER A 388 6.38 5.08 -13.84
N GLY A 389 6.11 6.07 -14.69
CA GLY A 389 7.14 6.82 -15.43
C GLY A 389 7.87 7.92 -14.64
N LYS A 390 7.60 8.07 -13.34
CA LYS A 390 8.23 9.08 -12.48
C LYS A 390 9.27 8.36 -11.63
N GLY A 391 10.55 8.71 -11.78
CA GLY A 391 11.69 8.03 -11.15
C GLY A 391 11.62 7.92 -9.61
N SER A 392 12.70 7.46 -8.99
CA SER A 392 12.74 7.04 -7.57
C SER A 392 12.23 8.05 -6.52
N GLY A 393 12.21 9.35 -6.82
CA GLY A 393 11.73 10.40 -5.91
C GLY A 393 10.20 10.61 -5.89
N ALA A 394 9.41 9.90 -6.69
CA ALA A 394 8.00 10.22 -6.88
C ALA A 394 7.06 9.58 -5.84
N ILE A 395 6.62 10.37 -4.85
CA ILE A 395 5.67 9.93 -3.81
C ILE A 395 4.32 9.52 -4.41
N THR A 396 3.81 10.27 -5.39
CA THR A 396 2.52 9.96 -6.05
C THR A 396 2.54 8.59 -6.72
N SER A 397 3.71 8.19 -7.24
CA SER A 397 3.87 6.91 -7.92
C SER A 397 3.74 5.74 -6.96
N PHE A 398 4.23 5.91 -5.73
CA PHE A 398 4.06 4.90 -4.68
C PHE A 398 2.59 4.80 -4.24
N ALA A 399 1.96 5.93 -3.91
CA ALA A 399 0.57 5.94 -3.44
C ALA A 399 -0.46 5.44 -4.47
N GLN A 400 -0.15 5.50 -5.77
CA GLN A 400 -1.05 5.11 -6.86
C GLN A 400 -0.72 3.76 -7.50
N ALA A 401 0.36 3.11 -7.08
CA ALA A 401 0.75 1.80 -7.58
C ALA A 401 -0.04 0.69 -6.91
N ASP A 402 -0.44 -0.34 -7.66
CA ASP A 402 -1.06 -1.55 -7.07
C ASP A 402 0.00 -2.54 -6.61
N GLY A 403 1.20 -2.43 -7.16
CA GLY A 403 2.27 -3.37 -6.94
C GLY A 403 3.48 -3.04 -7.78
N PHE A 404 4.33 -4.06 -7.97
CA PHE A 404 5.55 -3.95 -8.74
C PHE A 404 5.85 -5.24 -9.51
N LEU A 405 6.59 -5.08 -10.60
CA LEU A 405 7.19 -6.20 -11.33
C LEU A 405 8.71 -6.20 -11.15
N ARG A 406 9.33 -7.36 -11.40
CA ARG A 406 10.77 -7.57 -11.35
C ARG A 406 11.33 -7.72 -12.76
N ILE A 407 12.42 -7.01 -13.05
CA ILE A 407 13.28 -7.20 -14.21
C ILE A 407 14.59 -7.81 -13.70
N ASP A 408 14.95 -8.99 -14.21
CA ASP A 408 16.14 -9.70 -13.74
C ASP A 408 17.44 -8.95 -14.10
N ALA A 409 18.48 -9.13 -13.29
CA ALA A 409 19.76 -8.42 -13.44
C ALA A 409 20.48 -8.67 -14.78
N LEU A 410 20.13 -9.72 -15.50
CA LEU A 410 20.69 -10.06 -16.81
C LEU A 410 19.88 -9.46 -17.98
N ALA A 411 18.80 -8.73 -17.71
CA ALA A 411 17.96 -8.09 -18.72
C ALA A 411 18.19 -6.57 -18.75
N ASP A 412 18.45 -6.03 -19.94
CA ASP A 412 18.57 -4.60 -20.21
C ASP A 412 17.23 -3.94 -20.57
N GLN A 413 16.16 -4.73 -20.72
CA GLN A 413 14.81 -4.24 -20.93
C GLN A 413 13.75 -5.32 -20.67
N MET A 414 12.52 -4.87 -20.47
CA MET A 414 11.31 -5.67 -20.62
C MET A 414 10.56 -5.19 -21.87
N PRO A 415 10.40 -6.04 -22.90
CA PRO A 415 9.67 -5.68 -24.12
C PRO A 415 8.20 -5.33 -23.87
N ALA A 416 7.62 -4.54 -24.76
CA ALA A 416 6.17 -4.36 -24.80
C ALA A 416 5.50 -5.70 -25.19
N GLY A 417 4.37 -6.02 -24.57
CA GLY A 417 3.63 -7.27 -24.75
C GLY A 417 4.11 -8.43 -23.86
N SER A 418 5.16 -8.24 -23.05
CA SER A 418 5.60 -9.28 -22.11
C SER A 418 4.55 -9.58 -21.04
N ALA A 419 4.30 -10.87 -20.79
CA ALA A 419 3.59 -11.31 -19.60
C ALA A 419 4.55 -11.23 -18.40
N ALA A 420 4.11 -10.54 -17.34
CA ALA A 420 4.90 -10.32 -16.13
C ALA A 420 4.07 -10.65 -14.89
N GLU A 421 4.75 -11.16 -13.87
CA GLU A 421 4.16 -11.33 -12.55
C GLU A 421 4.27 -10.01 -11.77
N VAL A 422 3.14 -9.50 -11.32
CA VAL A 422 3.04 -8.31 -10.48
C VAL A 422 2.79 -8.73 -9.05
N THR A 423 3.71 -8.36 -8.16
CA THR A 423 3.55 -8.51 -6.72
C THR A 423 2.77 -7.32 -6.18
N LEU A 424 1.62 -7.56 -5.57
CA LEU A 424 0.72 -6.51 -5.08
C LEU A 424 1.17 -5.95 -3.73
N PHE A 425 0.96 -4.64 -3.53
CA PHE A 425 1.11 -4.02 -2.21
C PHE A 425 -0.04 -4.35 -1.26
N THR A 426 -1.20 -4.73 -1.80
CA THR A 426 -2.38 -5.14 -1.04
C THR A 426 -2.78 -6.58 -1.37
N PRO A 427 -3.45 -7.32 -0.46
CA PRO A 427 -3.79 -8.73 -0.69
C PRO A 427 -4.80 -8.96 -1.82
N HIS A 428 -5.45 -7.90 -2.32
CA HIS A 428 -6.49 -7.98 -3.35
C HIS A 428 -6.16 -7.04 -4.52
N VAL A 429 -6.45 -7.51 -5.74
CA VAL A 429 -6.47 -6.64 -6.92
C VAL A 429 -7.68 -5.72 -6.82
N ARG A 430 -7.47 -4.42 -7.01
CA ARG A 430 -8.56 -3.46 -7.20
C ARG A 430 -8.44 -2.86 -8.59
N VAL A 431 -9.20 -3.41 -9.53
CA VAL A 431 -9.31 -2.81 -10.87
C VAL A 431 -10.18 -1.56 -10.74
N PRO A 432 -9.74 -0.41 -11.26
CA PRO A 432 -10.51 0.83 -11.20
C PRO A 432 -11.76 0.77 -12.08
N ASP A 433 -12.83 1.44 -11.67
CA ASP A 433 -14.08 1.55 -12.43
C ASP A 433 -13.89 2.37 -13.72
N LEU A 434 -13.08 3.44 -13.62
CA LEU A 434 -12.75 4.35 -14.70
C LEU A 434 -11.23 4.46 -14.89
N VAL A 435 -10.75 4.22 -16.11
CA VAL A 435 -9.34 4.32 -16.49
C VAL A 435 -9.13 5.49 -17.45
N ILE A 436 -8.28 6.44 -17.04
CA ILE A 436 -7.91 7.60 -17.83
C ILE A 436 -6.40 7.55 -18.08
N VAL A 437 -5.98 7.43 -19.35
CA VAL A 437 -4.57 7.34 -19.71
C VAL A 437 -4.23 8.42 -20.72
N GLY A 438 -3.37 9.37 -20.36
CA GLY A 438 -2.99 10.43 -21.28
C GLY A 438 -2.30 11.62 -20.62
N SER A 439 -2.71 12.81 -21.02
CA SER A 439 -2.17 14.07 -20.51
C SER A 439 -2.64 14.34 -19.08
N HIS A 440 -1.82 15.04 -18.30
CA HIS A 440 -2.17 15.46 -16.95
C HIS A 440 -2.71 16.90 -16.93
N CYS A 441 -3.74 17.15 -16.11
CA CYS A 441 -4.28 18.49 -15.85
C CYS A 441 -4.97 18.49 -14.49
N THR A 442 -4.76 19.53 -13.68
CA THR A 442 -5.43 19.70 -12.38
C THR A 442 -6.94 19.88 -12.51
N GLY A 443 -7.43 20.33 -13.66
CA GLY A 443 -8.88 20.35 -13.95
C GLY A 443 -9.51 18.96 -13.97
N LEU A 444 -8.73 17.91 -14.24
CA LEU A 444 -9.24 16.53 -14.22
C LEU A 444 -9.69 16.12 -12.83
N ASP A 445 -8.93 16.52 -11.79
CA ASP A 445 -9.24 16.23 -10.39
C ASP A 445 -10.61 16.82 -9.98
N LEU A 446 -10.96 18.00 -10.52
CA LEU A 446 -12.24 18.65 -10.26
C LEU A 446 -13.42 17.89 -10.87
N VAL A 447 -13.21 17.23 -12.01
CA VAL A 447 -14.24 16.44 -12.70
C VAL A 447 -14.35 15.03 -12.13
N THR A 448 -13.26 14.46 -11.62
CA THR A 448 -13.25 13.11 -11.05
C THR A 448 -13.62 13.08 -9.56
N ALA A 449 -13.51 14.20 -8.82
CA ALA A 449 -13.87 14.26 -7.41
C ALA A 449 -15.32 13.80 -7.09
N PRO A 450 -16.37 14.18 -7.87
CA PRO A 450 -17.73 13.68 -7.65
C PRO A 450 -17.87 12.17 -7.84
N LEU A 451 -17.06 11.56 -8.71
CA LEU A 451 -17.09 10.11 -8.94
C LEU A 451 -16.58 9.38 -7.71
N ALA A 452 -15.51 9.86 -7.09
CA ALA A 452 -14.98 9.31 -5.85
C ALA A 452 -16.00 9.40 -4.70
N GLN A 453 -16.76 10.51 -4.61
CA GLN A 453 -17.84 10.67 -3.63
C GLN A 453 -19.00 9.70 -3.87
N ALA A 454 -19.24 9.30 -5.12
CA ALA A 454 -20.21 8.27 -5.48
C ALA A 454 -19.68 6.83 -5.30
N GLY A 455 -18.48 6.66 -4.73
CA GLY A 455 -17.86 5.35 -4.49
C GLY A 455 -17.18 4.74 -5.71
N LEU A 456 -17.05 5.48 -6.82
CA LEU A 456 -16.33 5.01 -8.00
C LEU A 456 -14.84 5.26 -7.86
N THR A 457 -14.05 4.27 -8.26
CA THR A 457 -12.59 4.34 -8.28
C THR A 457 -12.10 4.82 -9.65
N VAL A 458 -11.29 5.88 -9.66
CA VAL A 458 -10.73 6.46 -10.87
C VAL A 458 -9.22 6.30 -10.88
N ARG A 459 -8.68 5.79 -11.99
CA ARG A 459 -7.24 5.69 -12.23
C ARG A 459 -6.81 6.64 -13.33
N SER A 460 -5.90 7.56 -13.00
CA SER A 460 -5.28 8.46 -13.96
C SER A 460 -3.80 8.12 -14.14
N ILE A 461 -3.39 7.80 -15.38
CA ILE A 461 -2.02 7.45 -15.73
C ILE A 461 -1.48 8.50 -16.72
N ALA A 462 -0.50 9.27 -16.26
CA ALA A 462 0.06 10.38 -17.03
C ALA A 462 1.17 9.91 -17.98
N VAL A 463 0.82 9.61 -19.23
CA VAL A 463 1.75 9.21 -20.30
C VAL A 463 1.86 10.24 -21.44
N GLY A 464 1.19 11.38 -21.31
CA GLY A 464 1.10 12.41 -22.35
C GLY A 464 0.05 12.09 -23.43
N SER A 465 -0.27 13.06 -24.29
CA SER A 465 -1.38 12.94 -25.24
C SER A 465 -1.20 11.79 -26.24
N LEU A 466 -0.01 11.65 -26.84
CA LEU A 466 0.28 10.59 -27.82
C LEU A 466 0.27 9.20 -27.17
N GLY A 467 0.83 9.07 -25.97
CA GLY A 467 0.77 7.81 -25.20
C GLY A 467 -0.68 7.44 -24.86
N GLY A 468 -1.50 8.43 -24.51
CA GLY A 468 -2.93 8.24 -24.24
C GLY A 468 -3.71 7.76 -25.47
N LEU A 469 -3.49 8.38 -26.64
CA LEU A 469 -4.10 7.91 -27.89
C LEU A 469 -3.68 6.48 -28.24
N ALA A 470 -2.42 6.13 -28.01
CA ALA A 470 -1.94 4.77 -28.22
C ALA A 470 -2.62 3.76 -27.27
N ALA A 471 -2.78 4.11 -25.99
CA ALA A 471 -3.50 3.30 -25.00
C ALA A 471 -4.99 3.14 -25.37
N ALA A 472 -5.64 4.22 -25.78
CA ALA A 472 -7.04 4.21 -26.22
C ALA A 472 -7.26 3.32 -27.44
N ARG A 473 -6.36 3.36 -28.44
CA ARG A 473 -6.39 2.48 -29.62
C ARG A 473 -6.28 1.00 -29.27
N ARG A 474 -5.47 0.67 -28.25
CA ARG A 474 -5.35 -0.70 -27.73
C ARG A 474 -6.52 -1.09 -26.80
N GLY A 475 -7.41 -0.15 -26.46
CA GLY A 475 -8.56 -0.37 -25.59
C GLY A 475 -8.20 -0.53 -24.12
N GLU A 476 -7.07 0.04 -23.69
CA GLU A 476 -6.50 -0.10 -22.35
C GLU A 476 -6.93 1.01 -21.38
N CYS A 477 -7.71 1.97 -21.88
CA CYS A 477 -8.34 3.03 -21.10
C CYS A 477 -9.74 3.33 -21.62
N ASP A 478 -10.54 4.02 -20.81
CA ASP A 478 -11.85 4.51 -21.22
C ASP A 478 -11.75 5.87 -21.91
N LEU A 479 -10.93 6.79 -21.37
CA LEU A 479 -10.68 8.10 -21.94
C LEU A 479 -9.19 8.43 -22.01
N ALA A 480 -8.77 9.07 -23.10
CA ALA A 480 -7.44 9.63 -23.25
C ALA A 480 -7.49 11.17 -23.32
N PRO A 481 -7.09 11.89 -22.26
CA PRO A 481 -7.01 13.35 -22.29
C PRO A 481 -5.86 13.80 -23.20
N ILE A 482 -6.18 14.71 -24.12
CA ILE A 482 -5.28 15.17 -25.19
C ILE A 482 -5.33 16.69 -25.36
N HIS A 483 -4.20 17.25 -25.79
CA HIS A 483 -4.05 18.66 -26.14
C HIS A 483 -3.02 18.84 -27.26
N LEU A 484 -3.27 18.15 -28.36
CA LEU A 484 -2.39 18.13 -29.53
C LEU A 484 -2.82 19.22 -30.50
N PHE A 485 -1.89 20.10 -30.86
CA PHE A 485 -2.09 21.14 -31.87
C PHE A 485 -1.57 20.65 -33.22
N ASP A 486 -2.39 20.71 -34.27
CA ASP A 486 -1.96 20.43 -35.63
C ASP A 486 -1.62 21.74 -36.36
N ASP A 487 -0.38 21.86 -36.82
CA ASP A 487 0.11 23.05 -37.51
C ASP A 487 -0.51 23.25 -38.91
N ASN A 488 -1.01 22.18 -39.55
CA ASN A 488 -1.54 22.25 -40.91
C ASN A 488 -3.00 22.71 -40.94
N THR A 489 -3.80 22.21 -39.99
CA THR A 489 -5.23 22.56 -39.89
C THR A 489 -5.50 23.69 -38.91
N GLU A 490 -4.50 24.11 -38.13
CA GLU A 490 -4.62 25.09 -37.05
C GLU A 490 -5.72 24.76 -36.02
N THR A 491 -5.98 23.46 -35.82
CA THR A 491 -6.99 22.96 -34.87
C THR A 491 -6.38 22.04 -33.83
N TYR A 492 -7.07 21.89 -32.70
CA TYR A 492 -6.69 20.97 -31.63
C TYR A 492 -7.41 19.63 -31.77
N ASN A 493 -6.69 18.56 -31.42
CA ASN A 493 -7.19 17.22 -31.08
C ASN A 493 -7.88 16.42 -32.19
N ALA A 494 -8.84 17.00 -32.90
CA ALA A 494 -9.64 16.33 -33.92
C ALA A 494 -8.81 15.64 -35.02
N PRO A 495 -7.72 16.23 -35.56
CA PRO A 495 -6.90 15.57 -36.58
C PRO A 495 -6.18 14.29 -36.11
N TYR A 496 -6.06 14.08 -34.80
CA TYR A 496 -5.34 12.94 -34.22
C TYR A 496 -6.24 11.74 -33.87
N LEU A 497 -7.57 11.92 -34.00
CA LEU A 497 -8.53 10.86 -33.76
C LEU A 497 -8.52 9.85 -34.91
N VAL A 498 -8.80 8.60 -34.56
CA VAL A 498 -8.92 7.50 -35.51
C VAL A 498 -10.25 6.79 -35.27
N GLU A 499 -10.61 5.87 -36.16
CA GLU A 499 -11.80 5.04 -36.00
C GLU A 499 -11.87 4.37 -34.62
N GLY A 500 -13.04 4.40 -33.99
CA GLY A 500 -13.27 3.88 -32.64
C GLY A 500 -12.99 4.87 -31.49
N LEU A 501 -12.56 6.10 -31.80
CA LEU A 501 -12.41 7.19 -30.83
C LEU A 501 -13.40 8.33 -31.12
N GLU A 502 -14.04 8.85 -30.07
CA GLU A 502 -14.94 10.01 -30.11
C GLU A 502 -14.29 11.19 -29.36
N LEU A 503 -14.37 12.40 -29.92
CA LEU A 503 -13.92 13.59 -29.21
C LEU A 503 -15.00 14.04 -28.23
N VAL A 504 -14.66 14.10 -26.95
CA VAL A 504 -15.48 14.74 -25.93
C VAL A 504 -14.81 16.07 -25.54
N PRO A 505 -15.44 17.22 -25.83
CA PRO A 505 -14.92 18.52 -25.43
C PRO A 505 -14.75 18.60 -23.91
N GLY A 506 -13.59 19.07 -23.46
CA GLY A 506 -13.30 19.24 -22.04
C GLY A 506 -13.35 20.71 -21.64
N TRP A 507 -12.18 21.34 -21.59
CA TRP A 507 -12.05 22.76 -21.26
C TRP A 507 -10.88 23.40 -21.98
N ARG A 508 -10.84 24.73 -21.97
CA ARG A 508 -9.77 25.56 -22.53
C ARG A 508 -8.84 26.01 -21.42
N ARG A 509 -7.55 26.05 -21.76
CA ARG A 509 -6.49 26.56 -20.89
C ARG A 509 -5.82 27.75 -21.56
N MET A 510 -5.84 28.92 -20.92
CA MET A 510 -5.13 30.09 -21.44
C MET A 510 -3.62 29.89 -21.25
N GLN A 511 -2.87 29.81 -22.35
CA GLN A 511 -1.41 29.80 -22.36
C GLN A 511 -0.87 31.22 -22.47
N GLY A 512 0.30 31.47 -21.87
CA GLY A 512 0.88 32.80 -21.87
C GLY A 512 2.26 32.89 -21.22
N ILE A 513 2.92 34.01 -21.47
CA ILE A 513 4.24 34.30 -20.90
C ILE A 513 4.07 34.54 -19.40
N VAL A 514 4.88 33.84 -18.61
CA VAL A 514 4.91 33.95 -17.15
C VAL A 514 6.25 34.56 -16.71
N PHE A 515 6.20 35.42 -15.71
CA PHE A 515 7.34 36.20 -15.20
C PHE A 515 7.07 36.64 -13.75
N ARG A 516 8.07 37.17 -13.04
CA ARG A 516 7.86 37.73 -11.69
C ARG A 516 7.23 39.13 -11.76
N LYS A 517 6.25 39.42 -10.90
CA LYS A 517 5.66 40.77 -10.80
C LYS A 517 6.73 41.80 -10.46
N GLY A 518 6.63 43.01 -11.02
CA GLY A 518 7.63 44.07 -10.91
C GLY A 518 8.71 44.04 -12.00
N ASP A 519 8.77 42.98 -12.82
CA ASP A 519 9.75 42.90 -13.91
C ASP A 519 9.31 43.76 -15.12
N LYS A 520 9.98 44.90 -15.27
CA LYS A 520 9.71 45.90 -16.32
C LYS A 520 9.95 45.38 -17.74
N ARG A 521 10.66 44.26 -17.90
CA ARG A 521 10.86 43.60 -19.21
C ARG A 521 9.57 42.95 -19.72
N PHE A 522 8.57 42.75 -18.85
CA PHE A 522 7.32 42.06 -19.18
C PHE A 522 6.08 42.85 -18.77
N GLU A 523 6.12 43.56 -17.64
CA GLU A 523 4.94 44.19 -17.06
C GLU A 523 4.34 45.28 -17.96
N GLY A 524 3.04 45.16 -18.25
CA GLY A 524 2.32 46.06 -19.15
C GLY A 524 2.59 45.87 -20.64
N LEU A 525 3.41 44.89 -21.03
CA LEU A 525 3.75 44.62 -22.43
C LEU A 525 2.88 43.51 -23.04
N GLY A 526 2.71 43.56 -24.36
CA GLY A 526 2.18 42.42 -25.13
C GLY A 526 3.23 41.33 -25.34
N ALA A 527 2.81 40.10 -25.65
CA ALA A 527 3.71 38.93 -25.71
C ALA A 527 4.93 39.12 -26.63
N LYS A 528 4.74 39.69 -27.83
CA LYS A 528 5.85 39.97 -28.77
C LYS A 528 6.84 41.01 -28.23
N GLN A 529 6.33 42.06 -27.57
CA GLN A 529 7.16 43.12 -26.99
C GLN A 529 7.96 42.60 -25.80
N ALA A 530 7.33 41.77 -24.97
CA ALA A 530 7.97 41.14 -23.82
C ALA A 530 9.11 40.20 -24.23
N VAL A 531 8.91 39.36 -25.26
CA VAL A 531 9.98 38.51 -25.81
C VAL A 531 11.10 39.38 -26.38
N ALA A 532 10.78 40.41 -27.17
CA ALA A 532 11.81 41.30 -27.70
C ALA A 532 12.63 41.99 -26.59
N ALA A 533 11.98 42.45 -25.52
CA ALA A 533 12.65 43.04 -24.36
C ALA A 533 13.49 42.02 -23.56
N ALA A 534 13.06 40.77 -23.49
CA ALA A 534 13.85 39.70 -22.87
C ALA A 534 15.10 39.37 -23.70
N LEU A 535 14.98 39.36 -25.04
CA LEU A 535 16.09 39.05 -25.94
C LEU A 535 17.19 40.12 -25.98
N THR A 536 16.88 41.36 -25.60
CA THR A 536 17.89 42.44 -25.52
C THR A 536 18.71 42.44 -24.24
N ASP A 537 18.31 41.64 -23.23
CA ASP A 537 18.99 41.52 -21.95
C ASP A 537 19.57 40.11 -21.78
N ALA A 538 20.89 39.98 -21.94
CA ALA A 538 21.59 38.69 -21.81
C ALA A 538 21.51 38.10 -20.39
N ALA A 539 21.18 38.89 -19.38
CA ALA A 539 20.95 38.40 -18.01
C ALA A 539 19.52 37.88 -17.80
N CYS A 540 18.61 38.04 -18.77
CA CYS A 540 17.25 37.53 -18.72
C CYS A 540 17.20 36.05 -19.12
N ILE A 541 17.15 35.17 -18.13
CA ILE A 541 17.21 33.72 -18.31
C ILE A 541 15.80 33.17 -18.55
N MET A 542 15.65 32.37 -19.60
CA MET A 542 14.44 31.67 -19.93
C MET A 542 14.36 30.30 -19.24
N VAL A 543 13.14 29.83 -18.97
CA VAL A 543 12.81 28.41 -18.83
C VAL A 543 11.80 28.01 -19.91
N ASN A 544 12.15 27.01 -20.71
CA ASN A 544 11.35 26.58 -21.86
C ASN A 544 10.45 25.37 -21.50
N ARG A 545 9.66 24.86 -22.44
CA ARG A 545 8.89 23.61 -22.34
C ARG A 545 9.57 22.49 -23.10
N ASN A 546 9.36 21.25 -22.67
CA ASN A 546 9.85 20.07 -23.37
C ASN A 546 9.41 20.04 -24.84
N GLN A 547 10.27 19.51 -25.71
CA GLN A 547 9.96 19.25 -27.11
C GLN A 547 8.68 18.39 -27.26
N GLY A 548 7.93 18.65 -28.31
CA GLY A 548 6.67 17.98 -28.62
C GLY A 548 5.44 18.49 -27.86
N ALA A 549 5.57 19.45 -26.93
CA ALA A 549 4.42 20.11 -26.33
C ALA A 549 3.84 21.19 -27.26
N GLY A 550 2.51 21.36 -27.31
CA GLY A 550 1.88 22.46 -28.06
C GLY A 550 2.36 23.84 -27.60
N THR A 551 2.59 24.00 -26.30
CA THR A 551 3.25 25.19 -25.72
C THR A 551 4.65 25.42 -26.28
N ARG A 552 5.40 24.37 -26.62
CA ARG A 552 6.73 24.54 -27.22
C ARG A 552 6.64 25.15 -28.62
N ILE A 553 5.65 24.74 -29.41
CA ILE A 553 5.41 25.31 -30.76
C ILE A 553 5.12 26.82 -30.64
N LEU A 554 4.24 27.21 -29.72
CA LEU A 554 3.85 28.61 -29.54
C LEU A 554 5.03 29.52 -29.13
N ILE A 555 5.91 29.06 -28.23
CA ILE A 555 7.03 29.89 -27.78
C ILE A 555 8.15 29.94 -28.82
N ASP A 556 8.39 28.85 -29.55
CA ASP A 556 9.38 28.84 -30.63
C ASP A 556 8.93 29.77 -31.79
N ARG A 557 7.61 29.86 -32.07
CA ARG A 557 7.04 30.86 -33.00
C ARG A 557 7.30 32.29 -32.53
N LEU A 558 7.13 32.58 -31.24
CA LEU A 558 7.43 33.91 -30.69
C LEU A 558 8.92 34.26 -30.72
N LEU A 559 9.78 33.27 -30.51
CA LEU A 559 11.24 33.45 -30.55
C LEU A 559 11.79 33.67 -31.97
N GLY A 560 11.06 33.27 -33.02
CA GLY A 560 11.46 33.48 -34.41
C GLY A 560 12.84 32.86 -34.75
N GLY A 561 13.18 31.74 -34.09
CA GLY A 561 14.47 31.06 -34.25
C GLY A 561 15.56 31.49 -33.25
N ALA A 562 15.34 32.53 -32.45
CA ALA A 562 16.26 32.91 -31.37
C ALA A 562 16.35 31.82 -30.29
N ARG A 563 17.53 31.69 -29.66
CA ARG A 563 17.79 30.77 -28.55
C ARG A 563 18.41 31.53 -27.37
N PRO A 564 17.60 32.23 -26.55
CA PRO A 564 18.11 32.98 -25.41
C PRO A 564 18.74 32.08 -24.35
N GLU A 565 19.46 32.69 -23.41
CA GLU A 565 19.99 31.99 -22.25
C GLU A 565 18.89 31.23 -21.52
N GLY A 566 19.15 29.96 -21.17
CA GLY A 566 18.17 29.06 -20.56
C GLY A 566 17.22 28.34 -21.54
N TYR A 567 17.31 28.55 -22.86
CA TYR A 567 16.52 27.80 -23.86
C TYR A 567 16.68 26.26 -23.77
N TRP A 568 17.83 25.79 -23.28
CA TRP A 568 18.14 24.39 -23.03
C TRP A 568 17.40 23.81 -21.80
N ASN A 569 16.92 24.66 -20.89
CA ASN A 569 16.17 24.25 -19.70
C ASN A 569 14.73 23.93 -20.07
N GLN A 570 14.39 22.64 -20.15
CA GLN A 570 13.14 22.16 -20.74
C GLN A 570 12.37 21.21 -19.79
N PRO A 571 11.86 21.71 -18.65
CA PRO A 571 11.00 20.93 -17.78
C PRO A 571 9.76 20.40 -18.51
N ARG A 572 9.21 19.29 -17.99
CA ARG A 572 8.08 18.55 -18.59
C ARG A 572 6.69 19.04 -18.17
N SER A 573 6.58 19.86 -17.13
CA SER A 573 5.29 20.38 -16.64
C SER A 573 5.23 21.90 -16.59
N HIS A 574 4.00 22.42 -16.68
CA HIS A 574 3.67 23.84 -16.48
C HIS A 574 4.10 24.33 -15.08
N ASN A 575 3.90 23.52 -14.05
CA ASN A 575 4.28 23.86 -12.67
C ASN A 575 5.80 23.99 -12.52
N ALA A 576 6.58 23.17 -13.21
CA ALA A 576 8.04 23.24 -13.14
C ALA A 576 8.61 24.51 -13.79
N VAL A 577 7.97 25.02 -14.86
CA VAL A 577 8.28 26.34 -15.45
C VAL A 577 8.01 27.44 -14.41
N ALA A 578 6.80 27.47 -13.84
CA ALA A 578 6.43 28.48 -12.85
C ALA A 578 7.31 28.42 -11.60
N ALA A 579 7.65 27.22 -11.12
CA ALA A 579 8.54 27.02 -9.99
C ALA A 579 9.96 27.54 -10.27
N ALA A 580 10.51 27.31 -11.47
CA ALA A 580 11.82 27.85 -11.84
C ALA A 580 11.83 29.39 -11.77
N ILE A 581 10.74 30.04 -12.16
CA ILE A 581 10.61 31.50 -12.13
C ILE A 581 10.43 32.03 -10.70
N ALA A 582 9.54 31.40 -9.92
CA ALA A 582 9.29 31.78 -8.53
C ALA A 582 10.54 31.59 -7.64
N GLN A 583 11.38 30.60 -7.96
CA GLN A 583 12.63 30.29 -7.25
C GLN A 583 13.85 31.05 -7.79
N ASN A 584 13.66 32.02 -8.69
CA ASN A 584 14.74 32.80 -9.31
C ASN A 584 15.78 31.97 -10.10
N ARG A 585 15.42 30.78 -10.58
CA ARG A 585 16.25 29.96 -11.49
C ARG A 585 16.10 30.36 -12.97
N ALA A 586 15.04 31.10 -13.29
CA ALA A 586 14.78 31.72 -14.58
C ALA A 586 13.96 32.99 -14.35
N ASP A 587 13.95 33.93 -15.29
CA ASP A 587 13.17 35.17 -15.25
C ASP A 587 11.78 35.00 -15.87
N TRP A 588 11.68 34.21 -16.94
CA TRP A 588 10.46 34.05 -17.70
C TRP A 588 10.34 32.71 -18.41
N GLY A 589 9.14 32.41 -18.89
CA GLY A 589 8.85 31.21 -19.67
C GLY A 589 7.40 31.23 -20.14
N MET A 590 6.86 30.07 -20.54
CA MET A 590 5.44 29.96 -20.87
C MET A 590 4.75 28.83 -20.12
N THR A 591 3.60 29.15 -19.55
CA THR A 591 2.77 28.25 -18.76
C THR A 591 1.28 28.54 -19.00
N ILE A 592 0.40 27.90 -18.23
CA ILE A 592 -1.05 28.18 -18.26
C ILE A 592 -1.45 29.15 -17.14
N ALA A 593 -2.45 30.00 -17.38
CA ALA A 593 -2.89 31.04 -16.44
C ALA A 593 -3.20 30.51 -15.02
N PRO A 594 -3.92 29.38 -14.84
CA PRO A 594 -4.14 28.80 -13.50
C PRO A 594 -2.86 28.53 -12.72
N VAL A 595 -1.81 28.07 -13.41
CA VAL A 595 -0.52 27.75 -12.77
C VAL A 595 0.23 29.03 -12.41
N ALA A 596 0.26 30.03 -13.30
CA ALA A 596 0.92 31.31 -13.01
C ALA A 596 0.25 32.04 -11.83
N HIS A 597 -1.08 32.09 -11.83
CA HIS A 597 -1.85 32.74 -10.76
C HIS A 597 -1.74 32.00 -9.43
N GLY A 598 -1.73 30.67 -9.45
CA GLY A 598 -1.61 29.85 -8.24
C GLY A 598 -0.32 30.07 -7.45
N VAL A 599 0.75 30.53 -8.11
CA VAL A 599 2.02 30.91 -7.44
C VAL A 599 2.25 32.43 -7.41
N GLY A 600 1.23 33.23 -7.74
CA GLY A 600 1.27 34.69 -7.64
C GLY A 600 2.15 35.41 -8.68
N LEU A 601 2.52 34.74 -9.78
CA LEU A 601 3.36 35.31 -10.84
C LEU A 601 2.57 36.24 -11.78
N GLY A 602 3.29 37.08 -12.53
CA GLY A 602 2.75 37.86 -13.65
C GLY A 602 2.48 36.97 -14.86
N PHE A 603 1.49 37.35 -15.67
CA PHE A 603 1.05 36.56 -16.81
C PHE A 603 0.58 37.43 -17.98
N ILE A 604 1.11 37.18 -19.18
CA ILE A 604 0.66 37.80 -20.44
C ILE A 604 -0.06 36.73 -21.27
N PRO A 605 -1.39 36.83 -21.46
CA PRO A 605 -2.15 35.85 -22.23
C PRO A 605 -1.73 35.85 -23.71
N LEU A 606 -1.72 34.66 -24.32
CA LEU A 606 -1.31 34.47 -25.71
C LEU A 606 -2.35 33.69 -26.53
N ALA A 607 -2.71 32.49 -26.10
CA ALA A 607 -3.57 31.60 -26.88
C ALA A 607 -4.32 30.59 -25.99
N GLU A 608 -5.51 30.19 -26.41
CA GLU A 608 -6.25 29.10 -25.76
C GLU A 608 -5.77 27.73 -26.25
N GLU A 609 -5.73 26.77 -25.33
CA GLU A 609 -5.38 25.39 -25.59
C GLU A 609 -6.56 24.45 -25.43
N HIS A 610 -6.65 23.54 -26.38
CA HIS A 610 -7.51 22.36 -26.42
C HIS A 610 -7.30 21.29 -25.35
N TYR A 611 -7.92 21.28 -24.16
CA TYR A 611 -7.88 20.08 -23.29
C TYR A 611 -9.17 19.26 -23.41
N ASP A 612 -9.15 18.26 -24.28
CA ASP A 612 -10.31 17.43 -24.61
C ASP A 612 -9.99 15.94 -24.34
N PHE A 613 -11.00 15.08 -24.48
CA PHE A 613 -10.87 13.64 -24.24
C PHE A 613 -11.16 12.85 -25.51
N ALA A 614 -10.23 11.98 -25.90
CA ALA A 614 -10.50 10.91 -26.85
C ALA A 614 -11.15 9.74 -26.09
N LEU A 615 -12.47 9.62 -26.20
CA LEU A 615 -13.29 8.57 -25.60
C LEU A 615 -13.24 7.31 -26.47
N VAL A 616 -12.97 6.16 -25.87
CA VAL A 616 -13.07 4.86 -26.57
C VAL A 616 -14.56 4.52 -26.73
N THR A 617 -15.08 4.58 -27.96
CA THR A 617 -16.51 4.50 -28.23
C THR A 617 -17.16 3.21 -27.69
N ALA A 618 -16.46 2.08 -27.80
CA ALA A 618 -16.93 0.79 -27.28
C ALA A 618 -17.13 0.76 -25.75
N ARG A 619 -16.48 1.67 -25.01
CA ARG A 619 -16.54 1.79 -23.54
C ARG A 619 -17.54 2.86 -23.06
N LYS A 620 -18.16 3.62 -23.98
CA LYS A 620 -19.06 4.76 -23.68
C LYS A 620 -20.20 4.42 -22.72
N GLN A 621 -20.75 3.21 -22.83
CA GLN A 621 -21.90 2.78 -22.02
C GLN A 621 -21.52 2.22 -20.64
N ARG A 622 -20.23 2.15 -20.29
CA ARG A 622 -19.82 1.74 -18.93
C ARG A 622 -20.37 2.75 -17.91
N PRO A 623 -20.91 2.30 -16.76
CA PRO A 623 -21.47 3.21 -15.75
C PRO A 623 -20.51 4.32 -15.30
N ALA A 624 -19.23 3.98 -15.10
CA ALA A 624 -18.22 4.95 -14.68
C ALA A 624 -17.90 6.00 -15.74
N VAL A 625 -17.98 5.63 -17.03
CA VAL A 625 -17.81 6.56 -18.15
C VAL A 625 -18.99 7.51 -18.24
N GLN A 626 -20.22 7.00 -18.10
CA GLN A 626 -21.40 7.86 -18.06
C GLN A 626 -21.38 8.80 -16.84
N ALA A 627 -20.95 8.31 -15.68
CA ALA A 627 -20.75 9.16 -14.51
C ALA A 627 -19.73 10.28 -14.77
N PHE A 628 -18.62 9.98 -15.46
CA PHE A 628 -17.63 10.98 -15.87
C PHE A 628 -18.22 12.02 -16.82
N LEU A 629 -18.94 11.60 -17.87
CA LEU A 629 -19.56 12.51 -18.84
C LEU A 629 -20.60 13.41 -18.18
N ASN A 630 -21.43 12.85 -17.28
CA ASN A 630 -22.41 13.60 -16.50
C ASN A 630 -21.73 14.61 -15.57
N ALA A 631 -20.65 14.22 -14.89
CA ALA A 631 -19.88 15.11 -14.05
C ALA A 631 -19.26 16.25 -14.87
N LEU A 632 -18.63 15.93 -16.01
CA LEU A 632 -18.03 16.92 -16.92
C LEU A 632 -19.05 17.94 -17.43
N GLY A 633 -20.28 17.51 -17.75
CA GLY A 633 -21.37 18.36 -18.21
C GLY A 633 -22.12 19.10 -17.10
N SER A 634 -21.85 18.81 -15.83
CA SER A 634 -22.59 19.39 -14.71
C SER A 634 -22.24 20.85 -14.44
N ASP A 635 -23.22 21.65 -14.03
CA ASP A 635 -23.01 23.06 -13.64
C ASP A 635 -22.02 23.18 -12.48
N ALA A 636 -22.01 22.21 -11.56
CA ALA A 636 -21.08 22.17 -10.44
C ALA A 636 -19.61 22.02 -10.90
N ALA A 637 -19.34 21.11 -11.84
CA ALA A 637 -17.99 20.93 -12.39
C ALA A 637 -17.57 22.12 -13.25
N ARG A 638 -18.48 22.66 -14.06
CA ARG A 638 -18.24 23.89 -14.85
C ARG A 638 -17.85 25.06 -13.95
N ALA A 639 -18.62 25.32 -12.90
CA ALA A 639 -18.31 26.37 -11.93
C ALA A 639 -16.99 26.11 -11.18
N ALA A 640 -16.66 24.85 -10.88
CA ALA A 640 -15.38 24.49 -10.25
C ALA A 640 -14.18 24.76 -11.19
N LEU A 641 -14.31 24.38 -12.47
CA LEU A 641 -13.31 24.64 -13.51
C LEU A 641 -13.09 26.14 -13.73
N GLU A 642 -14.17 26.92 -13.80
CA GLU A 642 -14.11 28.39 -13.92
C GLU A 642 -13.42 29.05 -12.74
N ARG A 643 -13.77 28.65 -11.50
CA ARG A 643 -13.08 29.14 -10.30
C ARG A 643 -11.59 28.79 -10.29
N ALA A 644 -11.22 27.66 -10.88
CA ALA A 644 -9.83 27.25 -11.06
C ALA A 644 -9.12 27.94 -12.25
N GLY A 645 -9.81 28.82 -12.99
CA GLY A 645 -9.24 29.58 -14.11
C GLY A 645 -9.23 28.85 -15.45
N PHE A 646 -10.01 27.77 -15.59
CA PHE A 646 -10.26 27.11 -16.86
C PHE A 646 -11.55 27.65 -17.51
N ARG A 647 -11.70 27.50 -18.82
CA ARG A 647 -12.96 27.81 -19.51
C ARG A 647 -13.61 26.51 -19.99
N PRO A 648 -14.71 26.03 -19.38
CA PRO A 648 -15.42 24.85 -19.86
C PRO A 648 -15.82 24.97 -21.34
N ALA A 649 -15.85 23.83 -22.04
CA ALA A 649 -16.24 23.78 -23.45
C ALA A 649 -17.75 23.88 -23.68
#